data_AF-A0A938SLY6-F1
#
_entry.id   AF-A0A938SLY6-F1
#
_cell.length_a   1.000
_cell.length_b   1.000
_cell.length_c   1.000
_cell.angle_alpha   90.00
_cell.angle_beta   90.00
_cell.angle_gamma   90.00
#
_symmetry.space_group_name_H-M   'P 1'
#
loop_
_entity.id
_entity.type
_entity.pdbx_description
1 polymer ?
#
loop_
_entity_poly.entity_id
_entity_poly.type
_entity_poly.pdbx_seq_one_letter_code
_entity_poly.pdbx_strand_id
1 'polypeptide(L)'
;MRALMAIGVIGLVCPNVAQAGEPITLFDFTQGTHGWVAAHAVENLRSTSEGLEFDCVGDDPYIWCGPVSQLPLGCRVTLTIRMRSDADPSGQVFYGRQFSAGNAVSFTVRDDGRWHEYEVLLPPQEAGGRLRIDPAGGKGRIAIAWIRATAIRPLLPPDVTPPRIADLGTAPATVQAGDLVVAHGGRQWDQYALRVAGQEMAQSHARLRLGVLVDGEPTYVEYGGAPCQLTRDADGRMRVIARMLDAAGGRWELSREFAPRDDGAISVQTRITVDRARDIFHLPMITLVAGLGTFGEEKTQAVLPGVEYLENEPSSSEADVRGAQAVRRMVDPYKLCFPMMSLVANGRYVGLAWERQDGLAPLFDSPDRVFGSGGHVLGLWLPGVGDGRLENELAAYRPFPLAAHAPLTSTVTLFGGRGESIAPAVAQYVRLRGGLPPVPEFTGGFEGAVRLLAHGWLDSAGHQDGTWRHAVWGTSFPAQPAADAPGYMLWLAEHAHDVALAERLRAGAARGLERLSPASSWEARVAHVARPFAPLLFGQIEPYAQRRLAAATQALRAFDAQGLVRYRARPSGPDYGSTHWEDHANGLSAAQLEPMLETAVFTGDQALSQAALELLDKQLNTYRNTVPRGAQTWEIPLHTPDILGSGRILSCCNLAYLLTADPKYLEAARYWAWTGASMVYLDPPTSGPVGLYATTAVLGATNWVAPFWIGLPVQWCGLVYRSALQDLARLDPEMGPLWQQLASGITRSGLQQTFPIEDQERQGLLPDFFHLKAQQSDGPAISPGTVQANLAEAYGKTP
;
A
#
# COMPACT_ATOMS: atom_id res chain seq x y z
N MET A 1 -27.81 26.69 0.23
CA MET A 1 -28.90 26.01 0.96
C MET A 1 -28.65 24.51 0.92
N ARG A 2 -28.13 23.95 2.01
CA ARG A 2 -27.86 22.52 2.19
C ARG A 2 -29.12 21.89 2.79
N ALA A 3 -29.76 20.96 2.08
CA ALA A 3 -30.84 20.16 2.62
C ALA A 3 -30.25 18.87 3.20
N LEU A 4 -30.37 18.70 4.52
CA LEU A 4 -30.08 17.44 5.20
C LEU A 4 -31.11 16.39 4.79
N MET A 5 -30.66 15.28 4.21
CA MET A 5 -31.41 14.03 4.18
C MET A 5 -30.93 13.17 5.35
N ALA A 6 -31.75 13.05 6.38
CA ALA A 6 -31.58 12.09 7.45
C ALA A 6 -32.02 10.70 6.96
N ILE A 7 -31.09 9.75 6.88
CA ILE A 7 -31.40 8.34 6.67
C ILE A 7 -31.60 7.72 8.04
N GLY A 8 -32.84 7.36 8.36
CA GLY A 8 -33.19 6.60 9.55
C GLY A 8 -32.71 5.16 9.42
N VAL A 9 -31.86 4.73 10.35
CA VAL A 9 -31.46 3.33 10.52
C VAL A 9 -32.61 2.59 11.20
N ILE A 10 -33.38 1.82 10.43
CA ILE A 10 -34.27 0.79 10.97
C ILE A 10 -33.46 -0.51 10.94
N GLY A 11 -33.10 -1.01 12.12
CA GLY A 11 -32.52 -2.32 12.30
C GLY A 11 -33.52 -3.41 11.90
N LEU A 12 -33.37 -3.94 10.70
CA LEU A 12 -33.99 -5.20 10.30
C LEU A 12 -33.00 -6.32 10.61
N VAL A 13 -33.40 -7.19 11.54
CA VAL A 13 -32.76 -8.47 11.79
C VAL A 13 -32.91 -9.31 10.52
N CYS A 14 -31.84 -9.42 9.72
CA CYS A 14 -31.77 -10.41 8.66
C CYS A 14 -31.67 -11.81 9.30
N PRO A 15 -32.51 -12.79 8.90
CA PRO A 15 -32.24 -14.17 9.25
C PRO A 15 -30.93 -14.59 8.56
N ASN A 16 -29.96 -15.03 9.37
CA ASN A 16 -28.71 -15.64 8.94
C ASN A 16 -28.99 -16.82 8.00
N VAL A 17 -28.86 -16.64 6.69
CA VAL A 17 -28.57 -17.75 5.78
C VAL A 17 -27.09 -17.64 5.41
N ALA A 18 -26.26 -17.92 6.40
CA ALA A 18 -24.89 -18.34 6.18
C ALA A 18 -24.87 -19.87 6.27
N GLN A 19 -24.13 -20.53 5.38
CA GLN A 19 -23.62 -21.87 5.68
C GLN A 19 -22.35 -21.77 6.56
N ALA A 20 -22.37 -20.85 7.53
CA ALA A 20 -21.44 -20.89 8.65
C ALA A 20 -21.95 -22.00 9.57
N GLY A 21 -21.07 -22.92 9.97
CA GLY A 21 -21.46 -23.91 10.98
C GLY A 21 -21.94 -23.20 12.25
N GLU A 22 -22.86 -23.79 13.01
CA GLU A 22 -23.18 -23.24 14.33
C GLU A 22 -21.90 -23.08 15.15
N PRO A 23 -21.70 -21.93 15.83
CA PRO A 23 -20.50 -21.69 16.60
C PRO A 23 -20.39 -22.75 17.70
N ILE A 24 -19.29 -23.51 17.69
CA ILE A 24 -18.98 -24.48 18.72
C ILE A 24 -18.18 -23.81 19.82
N THR A 25 -18.50 -24.10 21.08
CA THR A 25 -17.70 -23.61 22.21
C THR A 25 -16.50 -24.52 22.39
N LEU A 26 -15.31 -24.04 22.03
CA LEU A 26 -14.06 -24.79 22.24
C LEU A 26 -13.68 -24.81 23.72
N PHE A 27 -13.83 -23.67 24.38
CA PHE A 27 -13.47 -23.47 25.78
C PHE A 27 -14.49 -22.56 26.46
N ASP A 28 -15.04 -22.99 27.60
CA ASP A 28 -15.83 -22.17 28.52
C ASP A 28 -15.08 -22.08 29.84
N PHE A 29 -14.34 -20.99 30.04
CA PHE A 29 -13.44 -20.86 31.18
C PHE A 29 -14.15 -20.60 32.52
N THR A 30 -15.47 -20.42 32.50
CA THR A 30 -16.29 -20.47 33.73
C THR A 30 -16.36 -21.89 34.31
N GLN A 31 -16.01 -22.90 33.51
CA GLN A 31 -16.05 -24.33 33.84
C GLN A 31 -14.66 -24.95 34.04
N GLY A 32 -13.65 -24.14 34.39
CA GLY A 32 -12.28 -24.59 34.62
C GLY A 32 -11.27 -24.07 33.59
N THR A 33 -10.00 -24.45 33.77
CA THR A 33 -8.89 -23.95 32.94
C THR A 33 -8.75 -24.67 31.59
N HIS A 34 -9.44 -25.79 31.38
CA HIS A 34 -9.36 -26.62 30.17
C HIS A 34 -7.92 -26.99 29.74
N GLY A 35 -7.02 -27.12 30.71
CA GLY A 35 -5.62 -27.46 30.44
C GLY A 35 -4.79 -26.32 29.84
N TRP A 36 -5.29 -25.09 29.86
CA TRP A 36 -4.50 -23.90 29.53
C TRP A 36 -3.47 -23.62 30.63
N VAL A 37 -2.26 -23.25 30.22
CA VAL A 37 -1.13 -23.00 31.11
C VAL A 37 -0.54 -21.62 30.86
N ALA A 38 -0.09 -20.97 31.96
CA ALA A 38 0.77 -19.80 31.90
C ALA A 38 2.17 -20.22 31.46
N ALA A 39 2.76 -19.53 30.48
CA ALA A 39 4.02 -19.96 29.88
C ALA A 39 5.12 -18.89 29.92
N HIS A 40 4.81 -17.64 29.60
CA HIS A 40 5.77 -16.54 29.64
C HIS A 40 5.10 -15.29 30.19
N ALA A 41 5.79 -14.59 31.09
CA ALA A 41 5.35 -13.32 31.69
C ALA A 41 3.88 -13.28 32.18
N VAL A 42 3.35 -14.43 32.63
CA VAL A 42 1.98 -14.58 33.13
C VAL A 42 2.01 -15.21 34.53
N GLU A 43 1.32 -14.59 35.48
CA GLU A 43 1.15 -15.07 36.85
C GLU A 43 -0.34 -15.21 37.23
N ASN A 44 -0.59 -15.90 38.35
CA ASN A 44 -1.91 -16.01 38.99
C ASN A 44 -3.04 -16.58 38.11
N LEU A 45 -2.71 -17.38 37.09
CA LEU A 45 -3.67 -18.01 36.19
C LEU A 45 -4.62 -18.93 36.94
N ARG A 46 -5.91 -18.59 36.94
CA ARG A 46 -6.97 -19.33 37.62
C ARG A 46 -8.30 -19.18 36.90
N SER A 47 -9.13 -20.23 36.97
CA SER A 47 -10.53 -20.15 36.54
C SER A 47 -11.38 -19.58 37.69
N THR A 48 -12.26 -18.65 37.35
CA THR A 48 -13.26 -18.02 38.23
C THR A 48 -14.66 -18.17 37.61
N SER A 49 -15.69 -17.68 38.29
CA SER A 49 -17.04 -17.64 37.74
C SER A 49 -17.19 -16.71 36.52
N GLU A 50 -16.22 -15.81 36.30
CA GLU A 50 -16.24 -14.90 35.15
C GLU A 50 -15.38 -15.40 33.98
N GLY A 51 -14.45 -16.33 34.20
CA GLY A 51 -13.57 -16.87 33.17
C GLY A 51 -12.18 -17.23 33.69
N LEU A 52 -11.21 -17.33 32.78
CA LEU A 52 -9.79 -17.54 33.07
C LEU A 52 -9.14 -16.18 33.33
N GLU A 53 -8.78 -15.89 34.57
CA GLU A 53 -8.11 -14.67 35.01
C GLU A 53 -6.61 -14.89 35.18
N PHE A 54 -5.81 -13.90 34.78
CA PHE A 54 -4.35 -13.92 34.99
C PHE A 54 -3.75 -12.50 34.89
N ASP A 55 -2.55 -12.35 35.43
CA ASP A 55 -1.77 -11.11 35.41
C ASP A 55 -0.62 -11.22 34.40
N CYS A 56 -0.53 -10.29 33.46
CA CYS A 56 0.64 -10.08 32.61
C CYS A 56 1.66 -9.22 33.36
N VAL A 57 2.86 -9.75 33.60
CA VAL A 57 3.85 -9.16 34.51
C VAL A 57 5.13 -8.68 33.82
N GLY A 58 5.25 -8.89 32.52
CA GLY A 58 6.42 -8.51 31.71
C GLY A 58 6.10 -8.45 30.22
N ASP A 59 7.15 -8.46 29.41
CA ASP A 59 7.04 -8.37 27.96
C ASP A 59 6.64 -9.72 27.34
N ASP A 60 5.90 -9.70 26.23
CA ASP A 60 5.40 -10.90 25.52
C ASP A 60 4.66 -11.92 26.42
N PRO A 61 3.64 -11.52 27.18
CA PRO A 61 2.89 -12.45 28.02
C PRO A 61 2.02 -13.40 27.18
N TYR A 62 2.08 -14.70 27.45
CA TYR A 62 1.20 -15.65 26.75
C TYR A 62 0.79 -16.89 27.55
N ILE A 63 -0.35 -17.43 27.15
CA ILE A 63 -0.94 -18.68 27.62
C ILE A 63 -1.17 -19.61 26.43
N TRP A 64 -1.18 -20.93 26.65
CA TRP A 64 -1.42 -21.89 25.58
C TRP A 64 -2.10 -23.16 26.06
N CYS A 65 -2.66 -23.94 25.13
CA CYS A 65 -3.34 -25.20 25.40
C CYS A 65 -2.77 -26.39 24.62
N GLY A 66 -3.08 -27.59 25.10
CA GLY A 66 -2.85 -28.83 24.35
C GLY A 66 -3.65 -28.91 23.05
N PRO A 67 -3.56 -30.04 22.32
CA PRO A 67 -4.31 -30.24 21.08
C PRO A 67 -5.83 -30.05 21.27
N VAL A 68 -6.44 -29.25 20.39
CA VAL A 68 -7.87 -28.91 20.44
C VAL A 68 -8.66 -29.89 19.58
N SER A 69 -9.30 -30.89 20.20
CA SER A 69 -9.98 -31.98 19.47
C SER A 69 -11.23 -31.54 18.71
N GLN A 70 -11.91 -30.48 19.17
CA GLN A 70 -13.14 -29.98 18.57
C GLN A 70 -12.90 -28.93 17.48
N LEU A 71 -11.65 -28.54 17.21
CA LEU A 71 -11.34 -27.51 16.23
C LEU A 71 -11.81 -27.96 14.82
N PRO A 72 -12.57 -27.14 14.07
CA PRO A 72 -12.99 -27.51 12.73
C PRO A 72 -11.78 -27.71 11.81
N LEU A 73 -11.76 -28.83 11.08
CA LEU A 73 -10.62 -29.23 10.25
C LEU A 73 -10.87 -28.98 8.77
N GLY A 74 -9.79 -28.74 8.02
CA GLY A 74 -9.82 -28.64 6.54
C GLY A 74 -10.61 -27.45 5.99
N CYS A 75 -10.99 -26.50 6.84
CA CYS A 75 -11.66 -25.27 6.49
C CYS A 75 -11.15 -24.14 7.39
N ARG A 76 -11.32 -22.89 6.94
CA ARG A 76 -10.97 -21.73 7.76
C ARG A 76 -11.85 -21.71 9.01
N VAL A 77 -11.31 -21.14 10.07
CA VAL A 77 -11.99 -21.10 11.38
C VAL A 77 -11.97 -19.68 11.89
N THR A 78 -13.15 -19.08 12.09
CA THR A 78 -13.23 -17.85 12.89
C THR A 78 -13.28 -18.24 14.36
N LEU A 79 -12.29 -17.80 15.13
CA LEU A 79 -12.37 -17.82 16.58
C LEU A 79 -13.06 -16.55 17.06
N THR A 80 -14.02 -16.69 17.96
CA THR A 80 -14.57 -15.58 18.72
C THR A 80 -14.08 -15.72 20.16
N ILE A 81 -13.33 -14.72 20.63
CA ILE A 81 -12.73 -14.70 21.97
C ILE A 81 -13.45 -13.63 22.77
N ARG A 82 -14.12 -14.03 23.86
CA ARG A 82 -14.72 -13.06 24.80
C ARG A 82 -13.71 -12.75 25.90
N MET A 83 -13.16 -11.55 25.88
CA MET A 83 -12.04 -11.15 26.73
C MET A 83 -12.23 -9.71 27.25
N ARG A 84 -11.70 -9.44 28.43
CA ARG A 84 -11.44 -8.09 28.94
C ARG A 84 -9.95 -7.93 29.26
N SER A 85 -9.42 -6.74 29.02
CA SER A 85 -8.02 -6.40 29.28
C SER A 85 -7.93 -4.95 29.79
N ASP A 86 -7.01 -4.67 30.72
CA ASP A 86 -6.53 -3.32 31.04
C ASP A 86 -5.03 -3.15 30.72
N ALA A 87 -4.48 -4.03 29.87
CA ALA A 87 -3.11 -4.01 29.38
C ALA A 87 -2.95 -3.04 28.18
N ASP A 88 -1.99 -3.28 27.28
CA ASP A 88 -1.86 -2.54 26.02
C ASP A 88 -2.80 -3.08 24.91
N PRO A 89 -3.10 -2.29 23.85
CA PRO A 89 -4.05 -2.66 22.80
C PRO A 89 -3.50 -3.68 21.77
N SER A 90 -2.59 -4.57 22.18
CA SER A 90 -2.03 -5.64 21.35
C SER A 90 -2.64 -7.00 21.68
N GLY A 91 -2.85 -7.83 20.67
CA GLY A 91 -3.30 -9.21 20.84
C GLY A 91 -2.84 -10.09 19.68
N GLN A 92 -2.46 -11.33 19.95
CA GLN A 92 -2.17 -12.34 18.92
C GLN A 92 -2.74 -13.71 19.28
N VAL A 93 -3.11 -14.46 18.24
CA VAL A 93 -3.44 -15.89 18.34
C VAL A 93 -2.47 -16.68 17.50
N PHE A 94 -1.70 -17.54 18.14
CA PHE A 94 -0.87 -18.54 17.49
C PHE A 94 -1.62 -19.86 17.34
N TYR A 95 -1.40 -20.54 16.22
CA TYR A 95 -2.11 -21.78 15.87
C TYR A 95 -1.18 -22.85 15.30
N GLY A 96 -1.71 -24.08 15.16
CA GLY A 96 -1.00 -25.22 14.56
C GLY A 96 -0.37 -26.17 15.60
N ARG A 97 0.34 -27.19 15.11
CA ARG A 97 0.98 -28.21 15.98
C ARG A 97 2.19 -27.64 16.75
N GLN A 98 2.81 -26.62 16.18
CA GLN A 98 3.93 -25.85 16.73
C GLN A 98 3.67 -24.37 16.48
N PHE A 99 4.07 -23.52 17.43
CA PHE A 99 3.93 -22.07 17.31
C PHE A 99 5.17 -21.47 16.65
N SER A 100 4.95 -20.60 15.68
CA SER A 100 5.97 -19.82 15.00
C SER A 100 5.37 -18.45 14.64
N ALA A 101 6.21 -17.44 14.41
CA ALA A 101 5.74 -16.12 13.99
C ALA A 101 4.91 -16.15 12.70
N GLY A 102 5.15 -17.13 11.81
CA GLY A 102 4.36 -17.34 10.59
C GLY A 102 2.98 -17.96 10.83
N ASN A 103 2.74 -18.55 12.01
CA ASN A 103 1.47 -19.16 12.40
C ASN A 103 0.78 -18.33 13.49
N ALA A 104 0.70 -17.01 13.30
CA ALA A 104 0.04 -16.10 14.21
C ALA A 104 -0.92 -15.16 13.47
N VAL A 105 -1.99 -14.72 14.15
CA VAL A 105 -2.89 -13.67 13.68
C VAL A 105 -3.00 -12.60 14.76
N SER A 106 -2.60 -11.37 14.44
CA SER A 106 -2.73 -10.23 15.35
C SER A 106 -4.13 -9.62 15.31
N PHE A 107 -4.59 -9.06 16.41
CA PHE A 107 -5.82 -8.29 16.54
C PHE A 107 -5.64 -7.18 17.57
N THR A 108 -6.39 -6.08 17.44
CA THR A 108 -6.31 -4.96 18.38
C THR A 108 -7.21 -5.21 19.58
N VAL A 109 -6.63 -5.20 20.77
CA VAL A 109 -7.35 -5.36 22.04
C VAL A 109 -7.93 -4.02 22.47
N ARG A 110 -9.08 -4.06 23.16
CA ARG A 110 -9.66 -2.88 23.82
C ARG A 110 -9.30 -2.99 25.29
N ASP A 111 -8.47 -2.07 25.74
CA ASP A 111 -7.83 -1.98 27.04
C ASP A 111 -8.64 -1.17 28.08
N ASP A 112 -9.97 -1.12 27.94
CA ASP A 112 -10.87 -0.34 28.80
C ASP A 112 -11.33 -1.11 30.05
N GLY A 113 -10.79 -2.31 30.30
CA GLY A 113 -11.16 -3.19 31.39
C GLY A 113 -12.54 -3.84 31.24
N ARG A 114 -13.22 -3.69 30.10
CA ARG A 114 -14.58 -4.23 29.86
C ARG A 114 -14.54 -5.47 28.97
N TRP A 115 -15.63 -6.23 29.02
CA TRP A 115 -15.81 -7.40 28.15
C TRP A 115 -16.09 -6.99 26.72
N HIS A 116 -15.27 -7.50 25.80
CA HIS A 116 -15.48 -7.39 24.35
C HIS A 116 -15.36 -8.77 23.71
N GLU A 117 -15.84 -8.88 22.47
CA GLU A 117 -15.66 -10.07 21.64
C GLU A 117 -14.73 -9.71 20.47
N TYR A 118 -13.71 -10.55 20.28
CA TYR A 118 -12.71 -10.40 19.24
C TYR A 118 -12.84 -11.55 18.25
N GLU A 119 -12.98 -11.25 16.96
CA GLU A 119 -13.01 -12.25 15.90
C GLU A 119 -11.63 -12.40 15.26
N VAL A 120 -11.12 -13.63 15.21
CA VAL A 120 -9.81 -13.97 14.66
C VAL A 120 -9.98 -15.08 13.62
N LEU A 121 -9.71 -14.78 12.35
CA LEU A 121 -9.83 -15.75 11.27
C LEU A 121 -8.53 -16.54 11.10
N LEU A 122 -8.58 -17.83 11.41
CA LEU A 122 -7.49 -18.76 11.19
C LEU A 122 -7.56 -19.39 9.78
N PRO A 123 -6.41 -19.73 9.18
CA PRO A 123 -6.37 -20.55 7.96
C PRO A 123 -6.93 -21.96 8.22
N PRO A 124 -7.04 -22.83 7.18
CA PRO A 124 -7.43 -24.22 7.39
C PRO A 124 -6.61 -24.93 8.48
N GLN A 125 -7.31 -25.52 9.45
CA GLN A 125 -6.67 -26.18 10.59
C GLN A 125 -6.52 -27.68 10.36
N GLU A 126 -5.45 -28.24 10.94
CA GLU A 126 -5.13 -29.66 10.88
C GLU A 126 -5.35 -30.38 12.22
N ALA A 127 -5.54 -31.70 12.16
CA ALA A 127 -5.64 -32.52 13.35
C ALA A 127 -4.40 -32.37 14.24
N GLY A 128 -4.63 -32.22 15.55
CA GLY A 128 -3.59 -32.01 16.55
C GLY A 128 -3.15 -30.54 16.71
N GLY A 129 -3.83 -29.60 16.05
CA GLY A 129 -3.62 -28.16 16.22
C GLY A 129 -3.83 -27.70 17.67
N ARG A 130 -3.03 -26.72 18.09
CA ARG A 130 -3.05 -26.08 19.40
C ARG A 130 -3.34 -24.59 19.22
N LEU A 131 -3.68 -23.92 20.32
CA LEU A 131 -3.82 -22.47 20.36
C LEU A 131 -2.89 -21.88 21.44
N ARG A 132 -2.25 -20.75 21.12
CA ARG A 132 -1.56 -19.86 22.06
C ARG A 132 -2.19 -18.48 21.92
N ILE A 133 -2.46 -17.83 23.04
CA ILE A 133 -3.02 -16.48 23.10
C ILE A 133 -2.00 -15.59 23.77
N ASP A 134 -1.68 -14.50 23.08
CA ASP A 134 -0.79 -13.43 23.50
C ASP A 134 -1.67 -12.20 23.63
N PRO A 135 -2.31 -12.01 24.78
CA PRO A 135 -3.43 -11.08 24.90
C PRO A 135 -3.01 -9.62 25.15
N ALA A 136 -1.70 -9.35 25.15
CA ALA A 136 -1.05 -8.06 25.37
C ALA A 136 0.42 -8.14 24.92
N GLY A 137 1.06 -7.00 24.65
CA GLY A 137 2.52 -6.91 24.47
C GLY A 137 3.28 -6.69 25.79
N GLY A 138 2.60 -6.20 26.82
CA GLY A 138 3.17 -5.84 28.11
C GLY A 138 2.24 -6.12 29.30
N LYS A 139 2.40 -5.32 30.37
CA LYS A 139 1.78 -5.59 31.67
C LYS A 139 0.30 -5.20 31.71
N GLY A 140 -0.49 -5.96 32.47
CA GLY A 140 -1.90 -5.69 32.71
C GLY A 140 -2.63 -6.92 33.25
N ARG A 141 -3.95 -6.82 33.41
CA ARG A 141 -4.82 -7.89 33.90
C ARG A 141 -5.82 -8.27 32.83
N ILE A 142 -6.00 -9.57 32.69
CA ILE A 142 -6.77 -10.13 31.59
C ILE A 142 -7.70 -11.20 32.13
N ALA A 143 -8.92 -11.21 31.58
CA ALA A 143 -9.85 -12.31 31.79
C ALA A 143 -10.46 -12.75 30.47
N ILE A 144 -10.48 -14.06 30.22
CA ILE A 144 -11.10 -14.67 29.05
C ILE A 144 -12.29 -15.53 29.52
N ALA A 145 -13.50 -15.19 29.11
CA ALA A 145 -14.70 -15.93 29.51
C ALA A 145 -14.82 -17.25 28.72
N TRP A 146 -14.67 -17.17 27.39
CA TRP A 146 -14.78 -18.32 26.51
C TRP A 146 -14.11 -18.08 25.17
N ILE A 147 -13.86 -19.17 24.44
CA ILE A 147 -13.42 -19.18 23.04
C ILE A 147 -14.38 -20.07 22.24
N ARG A 148 -14.98 -19.51 21.19
CA ARG A 148 -15.83 -20.23 20.24
C ARG A 148 -15.15 -20.33 18.90
N ALA A 149 -15.50 -21.35 18.12
CA ALA A 149 -15.04 -21.54 16.76
C ALA A 149 -16.22 -21.71 15.81
N THR A 150 -16.11 -21.07 14.66
CA THR A 150 -17.07 -21.16 13.56
C THR A 150 -16.35 -21.65 12.32
N ALA A 151 -16.80 -22.77 11.76
CA ALA A 151 -16.28 -23.27 10.49
C ALA A 151 -16.73 -22.38 9.33
N ILE A 152 -15.78 -21.90 8.53
CA ILE A 152 -16.02 -21.03 7.39
C ILE A 152 -15.74 -21.82 6.11
N ARG A 153 -16.80 -22.08 5.33
CA ARG A 153 -16.76 -22.85 4.08
C ARG A 153 -17.22 -21.98 2.90
N PRO A 154 -16.61 -22.15 1.72
CA PRO A 154 -17.07 -21.45 0.52
C PRO A 154 -18.48 -21.95 0.16
N LEU A 155 -19.33 -21.05 -0.34
CA LEU A 155 -20.69 -21.39 -0.77
C LEU A 155 -20.68 -22.33 -1.98
N LEU A 156 -19.80 -22.06 -2.95
CA LEU A 156 -19.45 -22.95 -4.03
C LEU A 156 -17.97 -22.80 -4.39
N PRO A 157 -17.35 -23.82 -5.00
CA PRO A 157 -16.04 -23.67 -5.64
C PRO A 157 -16.07 -22.51 -6.65
N PRO A 158 -14.98 -21.73 -6.77
CA PRO A 158 -14.95 -20.59 -7.69
C PRO A 158 -15.08 -21.04 -9.14
N ASP A 159 -15.75 -20.23 -9.96
CA ASP A 159 -15.77 -20.43 -11.40
C ASP A 159 -14.43 -19.98 -12.00
N VAL A 160 -13.65 -20.95 -12.47
CA VAL A 160 -12.35 -20.76 -13.13
C VAL A 160 -12.40 -21.23 -14.59
N THR A 161 -13.58 -21.16 -15.21
CA THR A 161 -13.77 -21.55 -16.61
C THR A 161 -12.87 -20.71 -17.52
N PRO A 162 -12.00 -21.33 -18.35
CA PRO A 162 -11.11 -20.56 -19.22
C PRO A 162 -11.85 -19.67 -20.22
N PRO A 163 -11.32 -18.47 -20.54
CA PRO A 163 -11.91 -17.58 -21.52
C PRO A 163 -11.81 -18.16 -22.92
N ARG A 164 -12.61 -17.60 -23.83
CA ARG A 164 -12.54 -17.85 -25.27
C ARG A 164 -12.40 -16.52 -25.98
N ILE A 165 -11.62 -16.50 -27.05
CA ILE A 165 -11.54 -15.36 -27.95
C ILE A 165 -12.95 -15.06 -28.47
N ALA A 166 -13.38 -13.81 -28.32
CA ALA A 166 -14.70 -13.36 -28.74
C ALA A 166 -14.73 -13.20 -30.27
N ASP A 167 -15.68 -13.86 -30.94
CA ASP A 167 -15.98 -13.58 -32.35
C ASP A 167 -16.76 -12.27 -32.43
N LEU A 168 -16.11 -11.17 -32.79
CA LEU A 168 -16.75 -9.85 -32.91
C LEU A 168 -17.51 -9.65 -34.24
N GLY A 169 -17.46 -10.61 -35.16
CA GLY A 169 -17.97 -10.48 -36.52
C GLY A 169 -17.15 -9.52 -37.40
N THR A 170 -17.64 -9.28 -38.62
CA THR A 170 -16.92 -8.50 -39.65
C THR A 170 -17.01 -6.98 -39.49
N ALA A 171 -18.04 -6.50 -38.78
CA ALA A 171 -18.30 -5.07 -38.57
C ALA A 171 -18.82 -4.82 -37.14
N PRO A 172 -17.96 -4.96 -36.11
CA PRO A 172 -18.37 -4.73 -34.74
C PRO A 172 -18.81 -3.29 -34.50
N ALA A 173 -19.72 -3.10 -33.55
CA ALA A 173 -20.08 -1.77 -33.07
C ALA A 173 -18.94 -1.21 -32.23
N THR A 174 -18.58 0.06 -32.43
CA THR A 174 -17.44 0.67 -31.75
C THR A 174 -17.81 1.91 -30.95
N VAL A 175 -17.14 2.10 -29.81
CA VAL A 175 -17.03 3.37 -29.08
C VAL A 175 -15.56 3.74 -29.06
N GLN A 176 -15.22 4.98 -29.40
CA GLN A 176 -13.85 5.46 -29.44
C GLN A 176 -13.69 6.72 -28.59
N ALA A 177 -12.61 6.77 -27.81
CA ALA A 177 -12.14 7.97 -27.12
C ALA A 177 -10.62 8.02 -27.24
N GLY A 178 -10.08 9.05 -27.91
CA GLY A 178 -8.65 9.14 -28.21
C GLY A 178 -8.13 7.90 -28.94
N ASP A 179 -7.07 7.28 -28.38
CA ASP A 179 -6.45 6.06 -28.89
C ASP A 179 -7.22 4.78 -28.52
N LEU A 180 -8.15 4.85 -27.56
CA LEU A 180 -8.89 3.70 -27.06
C LEU A 180 -10.17 3.46 -27.86
N VAL A 181 -10.38 2.20 -28.27
CA VAL A 181 -11.60 1.74 -28.92
C VAL A 181 -12.13 0.51 -28.19
N VAL A 182 -13.41 0.54 -27.80
CA VAL A 182 -14.18 -0.66 -27.46
C VAL A 182 -14.88 -1.14 -28.72
N ALA A 183 -14.65 -2.38 -29.14
CA ALA A 183 -15.34 -3.02 -30.27
C ALA A 183 -16.19 -4.19 -29.76
N HIS A 184 -17.50 -4.16 -30.01
CA HIS A 184 -18.49 -5.10 -29.49
C HIS A 184 -19.22 -5.85 -30.61
N GLY A 185 -19.35 -7.18 -30.50
CA GLY A 185 -19.96 -8.05 -31.52
C GLY A 185 -21.49 -7.99 -31.58
N GLY A 186 -22.13 -7.59 -30.48
CA GLY A 186 -23.55 -7.23 -30.41
C GLY A 186 -24.51 -8.42 -30.34
N ARG A 187 -24.00 -9.64 -30.19
CA ARG A 187 -24.81 -10.86 -30.08
C ARG A 187 -24.90 -11.37 -28.64
N GLN A 188 -23.80 -11.26 -27.89
CA GLN A 188 -23.69 -11.71 -26.51
C GLN A 188 -23.26 -10.57 -25.59
N TRP A 189 -23.66 -10.64 -24.33
CA TRP A 189 -23.43 -9.62 -23.29
C TRP A 189 -21.95 -9.25 -23.11
N ASP A 190 -21.06 -10.22 -22.89
CA ASP A 190 -19.62 -10.00 -22.71
C ASP A 190 -18.84 -10.39 -23.99
N GLN A 191 -19.16 -9.75 -25.11
CA GLN A 191 -18.53 -9.98 -26.42
C GLN A 191 -17.89 -8.71 -26.98
N TYR A 192 -16.82 -8.24 -26.33
CA TYR A 192 -16.09 -7.05 -26.77
C TYR A 192 -14.57 -7.15 -26.57
N ALA A 193 -13.85 -6.35 -27.35
CA ALA A 193 -12.40 -6.18 -27.26
C ALA A 193 -12.01 -4.71 -27.11
N LEU A 194 -10.87 -4.48 -26.48
CA LEU A 194 -10.22 -3.19 -26.36
C LEU A 194 -9.06 -3.10 -27.34
N ARG A 195 -9.06 -2.04 -28.16
CA ARG A 195 -7.95 -1.70 -29.02
C ARG A 195 -7.35 -0.38 -28.58
N VAL A 196 -6.02 -0.32 -28.56
CA VAL A 196 -5.27 0.90 -28.25
C VAL A 196 -4.38 1.22 -29.45
N ALA A 197 -4.56 2.42 -30.01
CA ALA A 197 -3.85 2.87 -31.19
C ALA A 197 -3.83 1.80 -32.32
N GLY A 198 -5.01 1.26 -32.60
CA GLY A 198 -5.28 0.26 -33.65
C GLY A 198 -4.93 -1.19 -33.31
N GLN A 199 -4.26 -1.47 -32.20
CA GLN A 199 -3.88 -2.83 -31.80
C GLN A 199 -4.80 -3.37 -30.71
N GLU A 200 -5.26 -4.60 -30.86
CA GLU A 200 -6.03 -5.27 -29.82
C GLU A 200 -5.16 -5.60 -28.61
N MET A 201 -5.57 -5.11 -27.45
CA MET A 201 -4.82 -5.22 -26.20
C MET A 201 -5.50 -6.15 -25.18
N ALA A 202 -6.84 -6.18 -25.16
CA ALA A 202 -7.59 -7.01 -24.23
C ALA A 202 -8.97 -7.42 -24.77
N GLN A 203 -9.54 -8.50 -24.24
CA GLN A 203 -10.90 -8.96 -24.56
C GLN A 203 -11.71 -9.21 -23.29
N SER A 204 -13.04 -9.12 -23.39
CA SER A 204 -13.95 -9.51 -22.30
C SER A 204 -13.98 -11.02 -22.07
N HIS A 205 -14.17 -11.44 -20.82
CA HIS A 205 -14.36 -12.86 -20.51
C HIS A 205 -15.83 -13.28 -20.73
N ALA A 206 -16.14 -13.83 -21.91
CA ALA A 206 -17.50 -14.15 -22.35
C ALA A 206 -18.21 -15.35 -21.66
N ARG A 207 -17.60 -15.99 -20.66
CA ARG A 207 -18.10 -17.25 -20.05
C ARG A 207 -18.36 -17.15 -18.55
N LEU A 208 -18.41 -15.93 -18.03
CA LEU A 208 -18.60 -15.69 -16.61
C LEU A 208 -20.02 -16.03 -16.15
N ARG A 209 -20.11 -16.45 -14.89
CA ARG A 209 -21.34 -16.88 -14.23
C ARG A 209 -21.67 -15.99 -13.04
N LEU A 210 -22.96 -15.83 -12.79
CA LEU A 210 -23.55 -15.15 -11.67
C LEU A 210 -23.85 -16.18 -10.58
N GLY A 211 -23.28 -16.01 -9.39
CA GLY A 211 -23.55 -16.84 -8.22
C GLY A 211 -24.70 -16.27 -7.39
N VAL A 212 -25.78 -17.05 -7.25
CA VAL A 212 -27.00 -16.68 -6.51
C VAL A 212 -27.44 -17.81 -5.57
N LEU A 213 -28.12 -17.48 -4.48
CA LEU A 213 -28.88 -18.47 -3.72
C LEU A 213 -30.29 -18.55 -4.28
N VAL A 214 -30.69 -19.77 -4.62
CA VAL A 214 -32.04 -20.10 -5.08
C VAL A 214 -32.62 -21.09 -4.07
N ASP A 215 -33.71 -20.68 -3.42
CA ASP A 215 -34.37 -21.47 -2.36
C ASP A 215 -33.39 -21.90 -1.23
N GLY A 216 -32.41 -21.04 -0.93
CA GLY A 216 -31.37 -21.29 0.08
C GLY A 216 -30.14 -22.05 -0.41
N GLU A 217 -30.17 -22.60 -1.63
CA GLU A 217 -29.08 -23.36 -2.21
C GLU A 217 -28.22 -22.49 -3.16
N PRO A 218 -26.88 -22.47 -3.01
CA PRO A 218 -26.02 -21.69 -3.88
C PRO A 218 -25.91 -22.36 -5.26
N THR A 219 -26.06 -21.57 -6.33
CA THR A 219 -25.95 -22.02 -7.71
C THR A 219 -25.34 -20.96 -8.62
N TYR A 220 -24.78 -21.39 -9.75
CA TYR A 220 -24.27 -20.51 -10.79
C TYR A 220 -25.23 -20.43 -11.99
N VAL A 221 -25.48 -19.22 -12.47
CA VAL A 221 -26.26 -18.93 -13.67
C VAL A 221 -25.35 -18.30 -14.72
N GLU A 222 -25.30 -18.85 -15.93
CA GLU A 222 -24.52 -18.27 -17.03
C GLU A 222 -25.12 -16.94 -17.49
N TYR A 223 -24.32 -15.86 -17.51
CA TYR A 223 -24.77 -14.54 -17.99
C TYR A 223 -23.81 -13.89 -18.98
N GLY A 224 -22.51 -14.21 -18.95
CA GLY A 224 -21.54 -13.64 -19.90
C GLY A 224 -21.93 -13.87 -21.37
N GLY A 225 -22.46 -15.06 -21.67
CA GLY A 225 -22.95 -15.46 -22.99
C GLY A 225 -24.42 -15.10 -23.28
N ALA A 226 -25.10 -14.35 -22.39
CA ALA A 226 -26.52 -14.05 -22.55
C ALA A 226 -26.77 -13.27 -23.86
N PRO A 227 -27.80 -13.64 -24.66
CA PRO A 227 -28.16 -12.88 -25.85
C PRO A 227 -28.49 -11.42 -25.50
N CYS A 228 -27.98 -10.49 -26.30
CA CYS A 228 -28.15 -9.06 -26.04
C CYS A 228 -28.77 -8.30 -27.21
N GLN A 229 -29.35 -7.15 -26.90
CA GLN A 229 -29.70 -6.11 -27.85
C GLN A 229 -28.70 -4.96 -27.70
N LEU A 230 -28.19 -4.47 -28.82
CA LEU A 230 -27.24 -3.36 -28.87
C LEU A 230 -27.87 -2.19 -29.60
N THR A 231 -27.82 -1.01 -28.99
CA THR A 231 -28.16 0.27 -29.62
C THR A 231 -26.99 1.24 -29.56
N ARG A 232 -26.95 2.16 -30.50
CA ARG A 232 -26.01 3.29 -30.53
C ARG A 232 -26.80 4.57 -30.70
N ASP A 233 -26.37 5.62 -30.02
CA ASP A 233 -26.93 6.96 -30.22
C ASP A 233 -26.04 7.82 -31.12
N ALA A 234 -26.50 9.04 -31.40
CA ALA A 234 -25.79 10.00 -32.24
C ALA A 234 -24.51 10.55 -31.58
N ASP A 235 -24.41 10.45 -30.25
CA ASP A 235 -23.28 10.93 -29.46
C ASP A 235 -22.16 9.88 -29.35
N GLY A 236 -22.28 8.77 -30.09
CA GLY A 236 -21.27 7.71 -30.11
C GLY A 236 -21.30 6.81 -28.88
N ARG A 237 -22.35 6.86 -28.05
CA ARG A 237 -22.54 5.92 -26.94
C ARG A 237 -23.12 4.62 -27.47
N MET A 238 -22.78 3.54 -26.77
CA MET A 238 -23.26 2.20 -27.08
C MET A 238 -23.90 1.59 -25.84
N ARG A 239 -25.15 1.16 -25.99
CA ARG A 239 -25.91 0.51 -24.91
C ARG A 239 -26.19 -0.94 -25.28
N VAL A 240 -25.85 -1.84 -24.36
CA VAL A 240 -26.06 -3.28 -24.46
C VAL A 240 -27.06 -3.69 -23.38
N ILE A 241 -28.11 -4.42 -23.77
CA ILE A 241 -29.14 -4.92 -22.85
C ILE A 241 -29.26 -6.42 -23.01
N ALA A 242 -29.12 -7.17 -21.93
CA ALA A 242 -29.35 -8.62 -21.89
C ALA A 242 -30.47 -8.95 -20.91
N ARG A 243 -31.23 -10.01 -21.19
CA ARG A 243 -32.28 -10.52 -20.32
C ARG A 243 -32.11 -12.02 -20.15
N MET A 244 -32.23 -12.50 -18.93
CA MET A 244 -32.05 -13.92 -18.60
C MET A 244 -33.00 -14.34 -17.48
N LEU A 245 -33.16 -15.66 -17.33
CA LEU A 245 -33.94 -16.29 -16.28
C LEU A 245 -33.03 -17.12 -15.38
N ASP A 246 -33.21 -17.01 -14.06
CA ASP A 246 -32.65 -17.99 -13.14
C ASP A 246 -33.54 -19.25 -13.01
N ALA A 247 -33.00 -20.29 -12.36
CA ALA A 247 -33.68 -21.58 -12.21
C ALA A 247 -35.02 -21.51 -11.45
N ALA A 248 -35.24 -20.47 -10.62
CA ALA A 248 -36.48 -20.22 -9.89
C ALA A 248 -37.36 -19.13 -10.53
N GLY A 249 -37.13 -18.83 -11.82
CA GLY A 249 -37.96 -17.94 -12.62
C GLY A 249 -37.83 -16.45 -12.30
N GLY A 250 -36.75 -16.03 -11.63
CA GLY A 250 -36.38 -14.62 -11.50
C GLY A 250 -35.89 -14.09 -12.84
N ARG A 251 -36.46 -12.97 -13.28
CA ARG A 251 -36.12 -12.28 -14.53
C ARG A 251 -35.08 -11.22 -14.26
N TRP A 252 -33.90 -11.44 -14.79
CA TRP A 252 -32.79 -10.51 -14.70
C TRP A 252 -32.75 -9.62 -15.94
N GLU A 253 -32.54 -8.33 -15.73
CA GLU A 253 -32.23 -7.37 -16.78
C GLU A 253 -30.86 -6.75 -16.49
N LEU A 254 -29.96 -6.88 -17.46
CA LEU A 254 -28.62 -6.33 -17.42
C LEU A 254 -28.54 -5.24 -18.48
N SER A 255 -28.00 -4.07 -18.12
CA SER A 255 -27.73 -2.97 -19.04
C SER A 255 -26.30 -2.49 -18.85
N ARG A 256 -25.55 -2.36 -19.95
CA ARG A 256 -24.21 -1.76 -19.95
C ARG A 256 -24.14 -0.64 -20.98
N GLU A 257 -23.71 0.53 -20.54
CA GLU A 257 -23.46 1.68 -21.40
C GLU A 257 -21.95 1.94 -21.49
N PHE A 258 -21.44 1.98 -22.72
CA PHE A 258 -20.11 2.46 -23.05
C PHE A 258 -20.23 3.88 -23.60
N ALA A 259 -19.64 4.85 -22.92
CA ALA A 259 -19.70 6.25 -23.30
C ALA A 259 -18.29 6.83 -23.44
N PRO A 260 -17.95 7.48 -24.57
CA PRO A 260 -16.67 8.15 -24.72
C PRO A 260 -16.58 9.34 -23.77
N ARG A 261 -15.36 9.66 -23.32
CA ARG A 261 -15.05 10.81 -22.47
C ARG A 261 -14.04 11.72 -23.16
N ASP A 262 -14.06 13.00 -22.80
CA ASP A 262 -13.18 14.03 -23.39
C ASP A 262 -11.69 13.87 -22.98
N ASP A 263 -11.41 13.08 -21.94
CA ASP A 263 -10.07 12.76 -21.46
C ASP A 263 -9.44 11.53 -22.15
N GLY A 264 -10.07 11.02 -23.22
CA GLY A 264 -9.57 9.87 -23.99
C GLY A 264 -9.88 8.51 -23.36
N ALA A 265 -10.70 8.46 -22.32
CA ALA A 265 -11.18 7.22 -21.71
C ALA A 265 -12.62 6.89 -22.11
N ILE A 266 -13.06 5.68 -21.78
CA ILE A 266 -14.43 5.21 -22.00
C ILE A 266 -15.04 4.85 -20.65
N SER A 267 -16.15 5.51 -20.30
CA SER A 267 -16.96 5.16 -19.14
C SER A 267 -17.80 3.93 -19.44
N VAL A 268 -17.86 2.98 -18.50
CA VAL A 268 -18.65 1.76 -18.56
C VAL A 268 -19.57 1.71 -17.36
N GLN A 269 -20.84 2.08 -17.55
CA GLN A 269 -21.85 1.96 -16.51
C GLN A 269 -22.58 0.62 -16.68
N THR A 270 -22.53 -0.23 -15.66
CA THR A 270 -23.27 -1.50 -15.61
C THR A 270 -24.39 -1.40 -14.59
N ARG A 271 -25.61 -1.77 -14.99
CA ARG A 271 -26.81 -1.84 -14.15
C ARG A 271 -27.41 -3.23 -14.23
N ILE A 272 -27.66 -3.84 -13.08
CA ILE A 272 -28.27 -5.17 -12.96
C ILE A 272 -29.49 -5.07 -12.06
N THR A 273 -30.61 -5.62 -12.52
CA THR A 273 -31.86 -5.73 -11.76
C THR A 273 -32.42 -7.14 -11.90
N VAL A 274 -33.22 -7.54 -10.91
CA VAL A 274 -34.01 -8.78 -10.94
C VAL A 274 -35.41 -8.48 -10.43
N ASP A 275 -36.44 -9.11 -10.99
CA ASP A 275 -37.84 -8.87 -10.62
C ASP A 275 -38.28 -9.51 -9.30
N ARG A 276 -37.42 -10.33 -8.70
CA ARG A 276 -37.63 -11.02 -7.42
C ARG A 276 -36.39 -10.81 -6.56
N ALA A 277 -36.57 -10.74 -5.24
CA ALA A 277 -35.42 -10.64 -4.34
C ALA A 277 -34.51 -11.87 -4.50
N ARG A 278 -33.20 -11.63 -4.48
CA ARG A 278 -32.15 -12.64 -4.64
C ARG A 278 -30.98 -12.33 -3.75
N ASP A 279 -30.38 -13.36 -3.18
CA ASP A 279 -29.09 -13.25 -2.51
C ASP A 279 -27.98 -13.61 -3.52
N ILE A 280 -27.01 -12.74 -3.68
CA ILE A 280 -25.91 -12.86 -4.63
C ILE A 280 -24.62 -13.14 -3.86
N PHE A 281 -23.88 -14.16 -4.24
CA PHE A 281 -22.55 -14.42 -3.65
C PHE A 281 -21.39 -14.18 -4.60
N HIS A 282 -21.64 -14.10 -5.91
CA HIS A 282 -20.59 -13.84 -6.88
C HIS A 282 -21.14 -13.12 -8.10
N LEU A 283 -20.62 -11.95 -8.40
CA LEU A 283 -21.01 -11.19 -9.57
C LEU A 283 -19.80 -10.44 -10.16
N PRO A 284 -19.24 -10.93 -11.29
CA PRO A 284 -18.23 -10.19 -12.02
C PRO A 284 -18.83 -8.95 -12.71
N MET A 285 -18.44 -7.75 -12.27
CA MET A 285 -18.93 -6.51 -12.88
C MET A 285 -18.22 -6.23 -14.21
N ILE A 286 -16.93 -6.54 -14.29
CA ILE A 286 -16.13 -6.55 -15.51
C ILE A 286 -14.96 -7.52 -15.33
N THR A 287 -14.54 -8.19 -16.40
CA THR A 287 -13.30 -8.97 -16.43
C THR A 287 -12.72 -8.92 -17.83
N LEU A 288 -11.51 -8.39 -17.92
CA LEU A 288 -10.74 -8.28 -19.13
C LEU A 288 -9.57 -9.25 -19.07
N VAL A 289 -9.24 -9.81 -20.23
CA VAL A 289 -8.08 -10.65 -20.44
C VAL A 289 -7.20 -9.97 -21.47
N ALA A 290 -6.11 -9.36 -21.00
CA ALA A 290 -5.11 -8.74 -21.87
C ALA A 290 -4.19 -9.79 -22.47
N GLY A 291 -3.72 -9.58 -23.70
CA GLY A 291 -2.82 -10.52 -24.39
C GLY A 291 -3.49 -11.77 -24.97
N LEU A 292 -4.76 -12.04 -24.62
CA LEU A 292 -5.52 -13.19 -25.14
C LEU A 292 -5.63 -13.14 -26.67
N GLY A 293 -5.00 -14.11 -27.33
CA GLY A 293 -4.97 -14.19 -28.81
C GLY A 293 -4.07 -13.14 -29.48
N THR A 294 -3.29 -12.38 -28.72
CA THR A 294 -2.40 -11.32 -29.25
C THR A 294 -0.96 -11.52 -28.79
N PHE A 295 -0.52 -10.84 -27.72
CA PHE A 295 0.86 -10.86 -27.23
C PHE A 295 1.11 -11.87 -26.12
N GLY A 296 0.08 -12.62 -25.70
CA GLY A 296 0.22 -13.70 -24.74
C GLY A 296 0.53 -13.22 -23.32
N GLU A 297 1.38 -13.97 -22.62
CA GLU A 297 1.81 -13.73 -21.23
C GLU A 297 2.96 -12.72 -21.10
N GLU A 298 3.50 -12.24 -22.22
CA GLU A 298 4.62 -11.30 -22.25
C GLU A 298 4.14 -9.86 -22.01
N LYS A 299 4.78 -9.15 -21.08
CA LYS A 299 4.50 -7.74 -20.79
C LYS A 299 5.79 -6.97 -20.55
N THR A 300 5.73 -5.66 -20.82
CA THR A 300 6.81 -4.73 -20.44
C THR A 300 6.71 -4.39 -18.97
N GLN A 301 5.52 -3.95 -18.52
CA GLN A 301 5.26 -3.65 -17.12
C GLN A 301 3.79 -3.90 -16.76
N ALA A 302 3.48 -4.10 -15.48
CA ALA A 302 2.11 -4.00 -14.97
C ALA A 302 2.06 -3.44 -13.56
N VAL A 303 0.95 -2.79 -13.20
CA VAL A 303 0.76 -2.18 -11.89
C VAL A 303 -0.62 -2.44 -11.32
N LEU A 304 -0.63 -2.77 -10.03
CA LEU A 304 -1.76 -2.65 -9.11
C LEU A 304 -1.25 -1.72 -7.98
N PRO A 305 -1.61 -0.43 -7.97
CA PRO A 305 -0.97 0.58 -7.13
C PRO A 305 -0.90 0.20 -5.66
N GLY A 306 0.30 0.25 -5.09
CA GLY A 306 0.58 -0.14 -3.71
C GLY A 306 0.70 -1.65 -3.45
N VAL A 307 0.53 -2.52 -4.46
CA VAL A 307 0.50 -3.99 -4.28
C VAL A 307 1.41 -4.73 -5.26
N GLU A 308 1.34 -4.43 -6.56
CA GLU A 308 2.20 -5.04 -7.58
C GLU A 308 2.77 -3.93 -8.47
N TYR A 309 4.08 -3.98 -8.74
CA TYR A 309 4.74 -3.23 -9.80
C TYR A 309 5.74 -4.17 -10.45
N LEU A 310 5.36 -4.66 -11.63
CA LEU A 310 5.99 -5.77 -12.30
C LEU A 310 6.69 -5.29 -13.57
N GLU A 311 7.80 -5.93 -13.89
CA GLU A 311 8.34 -6.05 -15.24
C GLU A 311 7.65 -7.24 -15.94
N ASN A 312 8.40 -8.19 -16.50
CA ASN A 312 7.82 -9.38 -17.12
C ASN A 312 7.61 -10.54 -16.12
N GLU A 313 8.09 -10.44 -14.88
CA GLU A 313 7.92 -11.45 -13.85
C GLU A 313 6.45 -11.65 -13.43
N PRO A 314 6.08 -12.84 -12.92
CA PRO A 314 4.71 -13.11 -12.50
C PRO A 314 4.32 -12.32 -11.24
N SER A 315 3.08 -11.81 -11.20
CA SER A 315 2.43 -11.33 -9.97
C SER A 315 2.40 -12.43 -8.92
N SER A 316 2.22 -12.07 -7.65
CA SER A 316 2.07 -13.04 -6.56
C SER A 316 3.17 -14.12 -6.51
N SER A 317 4.38 -13.76 -6.91
CA SER A 317 5.55 -14.64 -6.82
C SER A 317 6.15 -14.58 -5.41
N GLU A 318 6.98 -15.57 -5.09
CA GLU A 318 7.71 -15.59 -3.82
C GLU A 318 9.00 -14.75 -3.83
N ALA A 319 9.24 -13.96 -4.87
CA ALA A 319 10.47 -13.18 -5.02
C ALA A 319 10.61 -12.09 -3.96
N ASP A 320 9.48 -11.50 -3.55
CA ASP A 320 9.40 -10.35 -2.62
C ASP A 320 8.79 -10.71 -1.26
N VAL A 321 7.95 -11.75 -1.23
CA VAL A 321 7.21 -12.22 -0.05
C VAL A 321 7.01 -13.72 -0.18
N ARG A 322 7.33 -14.51 0.85
CA ARG A 322 7.19 -15.97 0.88
C ARG A 322 5.91 -16.42 1.59
N GLY A 323 5.46 -17.62 1.26
CA GLY A 323 4.33 -18.25 1.93
C GLY A 323 2.98 -17.64 1.53
N ALA A 324 2.00 -17.74 2.42
CA ALA A 324 0.62 -17.37 2.09
C ALA A 324 0.43 -15.89 1.69
N GLN A 325 1.28 -14.99 2.22
CA GLN A 325 1.25 -13.56 1.89
C GLN A 325 1.85 -13.23 0.51
N ALA A 326 2.51 -14.20 -0.14
CA ALA A 326 2.95 -14.05 -1.53
C ALA A 326 1.74 -13.91 -2.48
N VAL A 327 0.61 -14.53 -2.16
CA VAL A 327 -0.60 -14.42 -2.98
C VAL A 327 -1.21 -13.03 -2.81
N ARG A 328 -1.40 -12.33 -3.92
CA ARG A 328 -1.91 -10.94 -3.97
C ARG A 328 -2.90 -10.75 -5.12
N ARG A 329 -3.58 -11.82 -5.53
CA ARG A 329 -4.52 -11.82 -6.67
C ARG A 329 -5.80 -11.06 -6.40
N MET A 330 -6.24 -11.05 -5.14
CA MET A 330 -7.37 -10.29 -4.67
C MET A 330 -7.02 -9.70 -3.31
N VAL A 331 -6.82 -8.39 -3.26
CA VAL A 331 -6.43 -7.71 -2.03
C VAL A 331 -7.61 -7.00 -1.38
N ASP A 332 -7.51 -6.82 -0.06
CA ASP A 332 -8.40 -5.89 0.64
C ASP A 332 -8.22 -4.47 0.06
N PRO A 333 -9.30 -3.78 -0.33
CA PRO A 333 -9.23 -2.47 -0.96
C PRO A 333 -8.27 -1.51 -0.27
N TYR A 334 -8.22 -1.43 1.07
CA TYR A 334 -7.36 -0.46 1.80
C TYR A 334 -5.86 -0.60 1.49
N LYS A 335 -5.41 -1.74 0.96
CA LYS A 335 -4.00 -1.94 0.55
C LYS A 335 -3.67 -1.22 -0.76
N LEU A 336 -4.67 -0.93 -1.59
CA LEU A 336 -4.48 -0.18 -2.82
C LEU A 336 -4.20 1.29 -2.52
N CYS A 337 -3.10 1.80 -3.06
CA CYS A 337 -2.82 3.23 -3.04
C CYS A 337 -3.90 4.04 -3.77
N PHE A 338 -4.43 3.50 -4.87
CA PHE A 338 -5.60 4.05 -5.56
C PHE A 338 -6.24 2.99 -6.49
N PRO A 339 -7.56 3.07 -6.75
CA PRO A 339 -8.33 2.06 -7.48
C PRO A 339 -8.07 2.10 -8.99
N MET A 340 -6.96 1.52 -9.42
CA MET A 340 -6.58 1.28 -10.82
C MET A 340 -5.93 -0.09 -10.98
N MET A 341 -5.95 -0.64 -12.18
CA MET A 341 -5.04 -1.70 -12.62
C MET A 341 -4.69 -1.49 -14.10
N SER A 342 -3.43 -1.70 -14.47
CA SER A 342 -2.98 -1.49 -15.85
C SER A 342 -1.74 -2.30 -16.19
N LEU A 343 -1.51 -2.54 -17.48
CA LEU A 343 -0.29 -3.14 -17.99
C LEU A 343 0.13 -2.49 -19.30
N VAL A 344 1.39 -2.74 -19.66
CA VAL A 344 2.05 -2.27 -20.87
C VAL A 344 2.56 -3.47 -21.67
N ALA A 345 2.23 -3.48 -22.95
CA ALA A 345 2.81 -4.40 -23.92
C ALA A 345 2.91 -3.72 -25.29
N ASN A 346 3.97 -4.00 -26.05
CA ASN A 346 4.17 -3.48 -27.41
C ASN A 346 4.02 -1.94 -27.52
N GLY A 347 4.60 -1.20 -26.56
CA GLY A 347 4.58 0.27 -26.54
C GLY A 347 3.20 0.89 -26.31
N ARG A 348 2.27 0.15 -25.68
CA ARG A 348 0.91 0.58 -25.38
C ARG A 348 0.52 0.15 -23.97
N TYR A 349 -0.19 1.02 -23.27
CA TYR A 349 -0.83 0.67 -21.99
C TYR A 349 -2.34 0.52 -22.16
N VAL A 350 -2.91 -0.40 -21.39
CA VAL A 350 -4.36 -0.58 -21.23
C VAL A 350 -4.67 -0.82 -19.75
N GLY A 351 -5.79 -0.30 -19.28
CA GLY A 351 -6.17 -0.46 -17.88
C GLY A 351 -7.60 -0.04 -17.60
N LEU A 352 -7.96 -0.18 -16.33
CA LEU A 352 -9.25 0.25 -15.81
C LEU A 352 -9.11 0.90 -14.44
N ALA A 353 -10.03 1.80 -14.11
CA ALA A 353 -10.16 2.49 -12.83
C ALA A 353 -11.61 2.43 -12.34
N TRP A 354 -11.81 2.46 -11.03
CA TRP A 354 -13.14 2.33 -10.40
C TRP A 354 -13.24 3.15 -9.11
N GLU A 355 -14.43 3.25 -8.55
CA GLU A 355 -14.63 3.92 -7.25
C GLU A 355 -14.51 2.91 -6.10
N ARG A 356 -13.66 3.19 -5.10
CA ARG A 356 -13.46 2.28 -3.96
C ARG A 356 -14.75 1.98 -3.20
N GLN A 357 -15.63 2.98 -3.09
CA GLN A 357 -16.92 2.88 -2.41
C GLN A 357 -17.91 1.90 -3.08
N ASP A 358 -17.67 1.48 -4.34
CA ASP A 358 -18.50 0.49 -5.01
C ASP A 358 -18.34 -0.92 -4.41
N GLY A 359 -17.37 -1.12 -3.49
CA GLY A 359 -17.20 -2.38 -2.77
C GLY A 359 -16.73 -3.54 -3.66
N LEU A 360 -16.00 -3.23 -4.74
CA LEU A 360 -15.50 -4.20 -5.72
C LEU A 360 -14.20 -4.86 -5.23
N ALA A 361 -14.08 -6.18 -5.44
CA ALA A 361 -12.85 -6.93 -5.29
C ALA A 361 -12.02 -6.81 -6.58
N PRO A 362 -10.84 -6.19 -6.55
CA PRO A 362 -9.92 -6.22 -7.69
C PRO A 362 -9.35 -7.64 -7.84
N LEU A 363 -9.49 -8.21 -9.03
CA LEU A 363 -8.80 -9.42 -9.46
C LEU A 363 -7.67 -9.02 -10.40
N PHE A 364 -6.44 -9.31 -10.01
CA PHE A 364 -5.26 -9.04 -10.82
C PHE A 364 -4.32 -10.24 -10.80
N ASP A 365 -4.10 -10.86 -11.96
CA ASP A 365 -3.12 -11.95 -12.09
C ASP A 365 -2.40 -11.84 -13.45
N SER A 366 -1.08 -11.79 -13.40
CA SER A 366 -0.24 -11.42 -14.54
C SER A 366 1.07 -12.22 -14.53
N PRO A 367 1.21 -13.28 -15.34
CA PRO A 367 0.18 -13.84 -16.21
C PRO A 367 -0.98 -14.47 -15.44
N ASP A 368 -2.11 -14.62 -16.13
CA ASP A 368 -3.35 -15.16 -15.59
C ASP A 368 -3.25 -16.67 -15.35
N ARG A 369 -3.06 -17.03 -14.08
CA ARG A 369 -3.09 -18.41 -13.58
C ARG A 369 -4.42 -18.74 -12.91
N VAL A 370 -5.37 -17.80 -12.90
CA VAL A 370 -6.72 -17.99 -12.36
C VAL A 370 -7.56 -18.75 -13.37
N PHE A 371 -7.59 -18.28 -14.62
CA PHE A 371 -8.35 -18.91 -15.70
C PHE A 371 -7.47 -19.67 -16.69
N GLY A 372 -6.13 -19.53 -16.61
CA GLY A 372 -5.21 -20.16 -17.54
C GLY A 372 -5.42 -19.66 -18.97
N SER A 373 -5.63 -18.35 -19.14
CA SER A 373 -6.01 -17.76 -20.41
C SER A 373 -4.88 -17.64 -21.44
N GLY A 374 -3.62 -17.79 -21.01
CA GLY A 374 -2.44 -17.45 -21.81
C GLY A 374 -2.24 -15.95 -21.98
N GLY A 375 -2.79 -15.12 -21.08
CA GLY A 375 -2.68 -13.67 -21.05
C GLY A 375 -2.61 -13.13 -19.62
N HIS A 376 -3.26 -12.00 -19.35
CA HIS A 376 -3.31 -11.34 -18.04
C HIS A 376 -4.75 -10.96 -17.67
N VAL A 377 -5.16 -11.19 -16.42
CA VAL A 377 -6.54 -10.90 -15.99
C VAL A 377 -6.61 -9.61 -15.18
N LEU A 378 -7.57 -8.76 -15.57
CA LEU A 378 -7.93 -7.50 -14.91
C LEU A 378 -9.45 -7.54 -14.65
N GLY A 379 -9.87 -7.77 -13.40
CA GLY A 379 -11.28 -7.99 -13.05
C GLY A 379 -11.74 -7.18 -11.85
N LEU A 380 -13.05 -6.89 -11.80
CA LEU A 380 -13.72 -6.28 -10.66
C LEU A 380 -14.98 -7.06 -10.33
N TRP A 381 -15.00 -7.70 -9.16
CA TRP A 381 -16.07 -8.63 -8.77
C TRP A 381 -16.78 -8.18 -7.49
N LEU A 382 -18.03 -8.61 -7.33
CA LEU A 382 -18.78 -8.51 -6.08
C LEU A 382 -19.00 -9.91 -5.47
N PRO A 383 -19.08 -10.02 -4.13
CA PRO A 383 -18.74 -8.96 -3.17
C PRO A 383 -17.22 -8.69 -3.15
N GLY A 384 -16.87 -7.48 -2.71
CA GLY A 384 -15.50 -7.10 -2.36
C GLY A 384 -14.90 -7.97 -1.26
N VAL A 385 -13.59 -7.84 -1.07
CA VAL A 385 -12.91 -8.45 0.09
C VAL A 385 -13.46 -7.84 1.38
N GLY A 386 -13.83 -8.69 2.34
CA GLY A 386 -14.55 -8.34 3.57
C GLY A 386 -15.44 -9.49 4.03
N ASP A 387 -16.65 -9.18 4.50
CA ASP A 387 -17.57 -10.18 5.06
C ASP A 387 -17.98 -11.28 4.07
N GLY A 388 -18.14 -10.92 2.79
CA GLY A 388 -18.60 -11.83 1.73
C GLY A 388 -17.50 -12.68 1.10
N ARG A 389 -16.26 -12.19 1.09
CA ARG A 389 -15.12 -12.77 0.40
C ARG A 389 -13.85 -12.49 1.17
N LEU A 390 -13.05 -13.52 1.39
CA LEU A 390 -11.78 -13.38 2.07
C LEU A 390 -10.69 -12.92 1.10
N GLU A 391 -9.68 -12.25 1.64
CA GLU A 391 -8.54 -11.81 0.85
C GLU A 391 -7.85 -13.01 0.18
N ASN A 392 -7.44 -12.83 -1.08
CA ASN A 392 -6.83 -13.82 -1.97
C ASN A 392 -7.71 -15.03 -2.35
N GLU A 393 -8.95 -15.08 -1.89
CA GLU A 393 -9.88 -16.17 -2.17
C GLU A 393 -10.82 -15.80 -3.32
N LEU A 394 -10.83 -16.63 -4.37
CA LEU A 394 -11.78 -16.49 -5.48
C LEU A 394 -13.19 -16.92 -5.08
N ALA A 395 -13.31 -17.78 -4.07
CA ALA A 395 -14.59 -18.22 -3.54
C ALA A 395 -15.24 -17.15 -2.65
N ALA A 396 -16.57 -17.11 -2.65
CA ALA A 396 -17.32 -16.32 -1.69
C ALA A 396 -17.86 -17.21 -0.56
N TYR A 397 -18.01 -16.60 0.60
CA TYR A 397 -18.37 -17.25 1.86
C TYR A 397 -19.71 -16.79 2.40
N ARG A 398 -20.14 -15.57 2.04
CA ARG A 398 -21.47 -15.05 2.38
C ARG A 398 -22.08 -14.33 1.19
N PRO A 399 -23.39 -14.46 0.97
CA PRO A 399 -24.06 -13.65 -0.02
C PRO A 399 -24.38 -12.25 0.51
N PHE A 400 -24.77 -11.36 -0.39
CA PHE A 400 -25.40 -10.08 -0.10
C PHE A 400 -26.75 -9.99 -0.81
N PRO A 401 -27.74 -9.30 -0.22
CA PRO A 401 -29.08 -9.24 -0.78
C PRO A 401 -29.18 -8.23 -1.94
N LEU A 402 -29.94 -8.60 -2.97
CA LEU A 402 -30.46 -7.71 -4.00
C LEU A 402 -31.99 -7.73 -3.95
N ALA A 403 -32.58 -6.60 -3.56
CA ALA A 403 -34.03 -6.46 -3.50
C ALA A 403 -34.66 -6.49 -4.90
N ALA A 404 -35.91 -6.98 -4.99
CA ALA A 404 -36.67 -6.97 -6.23
C ALA A 404 -36.74 -5.56 -6.83
N HIS A 405 -36.43 -5.45 -8.12
CA HIS A 405 -36.38 -4.21 -8.92
C HIS A 405 -35.36 -3.16 -8.44
N ALA A 406 -34.62 -3.40 -7.36
CA ALA A 406 -33.56 -2.52 -6.92
C ALA A 406 -32.35 -2.68 -7.87
N PRO A 407 -31.84 -1.58 -8.46
CA PRO A 407 -30.69 -1.66 -9.34
C PRO A 407 -29.39 -1.74 -8.55
N LEU A 408 -28.58 -2.73 -8.86
CA LEU A 408 -27.16 -2.71 -8.57
C LEU A 408 -26.44 -1.98 -9.71
N THR A 409 -25.69 -0.93 -9.39
CA THR A 409 -25.00 -0.10 -10.39
C THR A 409 -23.52 0.02 -10.03
N SER A 410 -22.65 -0.08 -11.03
CA SER A 410 -21.23 0.29 -10.91
C SER A 410 -20.76 1.03 -12.16
N THR A 411 -19.81 1.93 -11.96
CA THR A 411 -19.14 2.66 -13.05
C THR A 411 -17.66 2.32 -13.05
N VAL A 412 -17.18 1.81 -14.18
CA VAL A 412 -15.76 1.52 -14.43
C VAL A 412 -15.28 2.41 -15.56
N THR A 413 -14.10 2.98 -15.45
CA THR A 413 -13.47 3.75 -16.53
C THR A 413 -12.37 2.91 -17.18
N LEU A 414 -12.50 2.67 -18.49
CA LEU A 414 -11.47 2.04 -19.30
C LEU A 414 -10.56 3.11 -19.90
N PHE A 415 -9.26 2.88 -19.88
CA PHE A 415 -8.28 3.80 -20.46
C PHE A 415 -7.17 3.05 -21.18
N GLY A 416 -6.53 3.71 -22.15
CA GLY A 416 -5.39 3.17 -22.86
C GLY A 416 -4.77 4.19 -23.79
N GLY A 417 -3.49 4.03 -24.07
CA GLY A 417 -2.72 4.92 -24.95
C GLY A 417 -1.34 4.36 -25.28
N ARG A 418 -0.51 5.15 -25.95
CA ARG A 418 0.89 4.80 -26.23
C ARG A 418 1.77 5.06 -25.00
N GLY A 419 2.72 4.16 -24.75
CA GLY A 419 3.68 4.27 -23.66
C GLY A 419 4.61 3.06 -23.59
N GLU A 420 5.90 3.28 -23.40
CA GLU A 420 6.90 2.22 -23.24
C GLU A 420 7.05 1.74 -21.79
N SER A 421 6.40 2.42 -20.84
CA SER A 421 6.40 2.11 -19.42
C SER A 421 5.02 2.41 -18.83
N ILE A 422 4.79 2.04 -17.57
CA ILE A 422 3.51 2.23 -16.90
C ILE A 422 3.26 3.69 -16.47
N ALA A 423 4.28 4.55 -16.47
CA ALA A 423 4.19 5.94 -16.00
C ALA A 423 3.04 6.74 -16.64
N PRO A 424 2.81 6.69 -17.98
CA PRO A 424 1.67 7.35 -18.61
C PRO A 424 0.30 6.84 -18.12
N ALA A 425 0.19 5.57 -17.74
CA ALA A 425 -1.04 5.02 -17.17
C ALA A 425 -1.34 5.67 -15.81
N VAL A 426 -0.33 5.76 -14.93
CA VAL A 426 -0.45 6.41 -13.61
C VAL A 426 -0.81 7.89 -13.76
N ALA A 427 -0.17 8.59 -14.70
CA ALA A 427 -0.51 9.98 -15.02
C ALA A 427 -1.95 10.11 -15.53
N GLN A 428 -2.40 9.17 -16.37
CA GLN A 428 -3.78 9.14 -16.86
C GLN A 428 -4.77 8.96 -15.72
N TYR A 429 -4.51 8.09 -14.73
CA TYR A 429 -5.37 7.97 -13.55
C TYR A 429 -5.57 9.32 -12.83
N VAL A 430 -4.48 10.06 -12.58
CA VAL A 430 -4.56 11.39 -11.96
C VAL A 430 -5.41 12.34 -12.80
N ARG A 431 -5.26 12.31 -14.13
CA ARG A 431 -6.09 13.10 -15.04
C ARG A 431 -7.57 12.71 -14.98
N LEU A 432 -7.89 11.41 -14.93
CA LEU A 432 -9.27 10.91 -14.82
C LEU A 432 -9.97 11.37 -13.54
N ARG A 433 -9.20 11.62 -12.47
CA ARG A 433 -9.68 12.17 -11.19
C ARG A 433 -9.75 13.69 -11.15
N GLY A 434 -9.41 14.37 -12.25
CA GLY A 434 -9.38 15.84 -12.31
C GLY A 434 -8.15 16.45 -11.64
N GLY A 435 -7.11 15.66 -11.37
CA GLY A 435 -5.90 16.09 -10.67
C GLY A 435 -5.61 15.22 -9.45
N LEU A 436 -4.60 15.64 -8.68
CA LEU A 436 -4.29 15.04 -7.38
C LEU A 436 -5.37 15.41 -6.35
N PRO A 437 -5.66 14.54 -5.38
CA PRO A 437 -6.65 14.84 -4.34
C PRO A 437 -6.21 16.06 -3.49
N PRO A 438 -7.13 16.72 -2.76
CA PRO A 438 -6.75 17.84 -1.91
C PRO A 438 -5.67 17.47 -0.88
N VAL A 439 -4.74 18.37 -0.63
CA VAL A 439 -3.70 18.18 0.40
C VAL A 439 -4.38 18.06 1.78
N PRO A 440 -4.05 17.03 2.59
CA PRO A 440 -4.71 16.81 3.87
C PRO A 440 -4.34 17.92 4.87
N GLU A 441 -5.30 18.25 5.74
CA GLU A 441 -5.10 19.21 6.82
C GLU A 441 -4.50 18.52 8.04
N PHE A 442 -3.52 19.18 8.67
CA PHE A 442 -3.01 18.80 9.97
C PHE A 442 -3.71 19.62 11.06
N THR A 443 -4.15 18.96 12.14
CA THR A 443 -4.86 19.63 13.25
C THR A 443 -4.00 20.74 13.86
N GLY A 444 -4.57 21.94 13.98
CA GLY A 444 -3.84 23.14 14.42
C GLY A 444 -3.01 23.82 13.32
N GLY A 445 -3.05 23.31 12.08
CA GLY A 445 -2.40 23.91 10.93
C GLY A 445 -0.89 24.05 11.10
N PHE A 446 -0.32 25.14 10.57
CA PHE A 446 1.11 25.39 10.62
C PHE A 446 1.63 25.54 12.06
N GLU A 447 0.91 26.28 12.89
CA GLU A 447 1.28 26.51 14.30
C GLU A 447 1.29 25.19 15.08
N GLY A 448 0.27 24.34 14.88
CA GLY A 448 0.23 22.99 15.45
C GLY A 448 1.45 22.16 15.05
N ALA A 449 1.84 22.21 13.77
CA ALA A 449 3.02 21.48 13.28
C ALA A 449 4.33 22.00 13.90
N VAL A 450 4.50 23.33 14.02
CA VAL A 450 5.66 23.94 14.67
C VAL A 450 5.76 23.49 16.13
N ARG A 451 4.63 23.55 16.86
CA ARG A 451 4.57 23.13 18.26
C ARG A 451 4.91 21.64 18.43
N LEU A 452 4.31 20.78 17.61
CA LEU A 452 4.53 19.33 17.66
C LEU A 452 6.01 18.98 17.46
N LEU A 453 6.63 19.51 16.41
CA LEU A 453 8.01 19.21 16.07
C LEU A 453 9.00 19.84 17.06
N ALA A 454 8.68 21.02 17.61
CA ALA A 454 9.47 21.62 18.67
C ALA A 454 9.56 20.72 19.91
N HIS A 455 8.43 20.14 20.33
CA HIS A 455 8.42 19.15 21.40
C HIS A 455 9.17 17.87 21.01
N GLY A 456 9.12 17.45 19.75
CA GLY A 456 9.93 16.33 19.25
C GLY A 456 11.44 16.54 19.44
N TRP A 457 11.95 17.74 19.20
CA TRP A 457 13.36 18.06 19.37
C TRP A 457 13.79 18.29 20.82
N LEU A 458 12.89 18.78 21.67
CA LEU A 458 13.21 19.24 23.03
C LEU A 458 12.86 18.21 24.10
N ASP A 459 11.68 17.59 23.98
CA ASP A 459 10.96 16.92 25.07
C ASP A 459 10.82 15.40 24.88
N SER A 460 10.98 14.90 23.66
CA SER A 460 10.94 13.45 23.40
C SER A 460 12.16 12.71 23.96
N ALA A 461 12.04 11.39 24.13
CA ALA A 461 13.17 10.51 24.46
C ALA A 461 14.24 10.44 23.34
N GLY A 462 13.99 11.07 22.19
CA GLY A 462 14.96 11.24 21.11
C GLY A 462 16.06 12.24 21.45
N HIS A 463 15.88 13.11 22.46
CA HIS A 463 16.84 14.15 22.84
C HIS A 463 17.56 13.81 24.16
N GLN A 464 18.88 14.00 24.18
CA GLN A 464 19.72 13.85 25.37
C GLN A 464 20.85 14.89 25.37
N ASP A 465 20.69 15.98 26.15
CA ASP A 465 21.74 16.98 26.42
C ASP A 465 22.50 17.49 25.17
N GLY A 466 21.75 17.98 24.19
CA GLY A 466 22.29 18.48 22.91
C GLY A 466 22.78 17.39 21.96
N THR A 467 22.38 16.14 22.19
CA THR A 467 22.56 15.03 21.25
C THR A 467 21.19 14.42 20.95
N TRP A 468 21.07 13.78 19.79
CA TRP A 468 19.80 13.24 19.32
C TRP A 468 19.96 11.80 18.82
N ARG A 469 18.90 11.03 18.98
CA ARG A 469 18.78 9.68 18.44
C ARG A 469 18.27 9.75 17.02
N HIS A 470 18.72 8.82 16.18
CA HIS A 470 18.11 8.61 14.86
C HIS A 470 16.65 8.16 14.99
N ALA A 471 16.40 7.22 15.91
CA ALA A 471 15.07 6.81 16.33
C ALA A 471 15.08 6.36 17.80
N VAL A 472 13.93 6.43 18.47
CA VAL A 472 13.71 5.83 19.79
C VAL A 472 13.21 4.41 19.60
N TRP A 473 14.03 3.43 19.97
CA TRP A 473 13.71 2.00 19.89
C TRP A 473 14.56 1.17 20.87
N GLY A 474 14.13 1.09 22.14
CA GLY A 474 14.89 0.42 23.20
C GLY A 474 16.32 0.97 23.31
N THR A 475 17.32 0.09 23.27
CA THR A 475 18.75 0.46 23.30
C THR A 475 19.36 0.71 21.92
N SER A 476 18.61 0.50 20.83
CA SER A 476 19.07 0.77 19.47
C SER A 476 19.16 2.28 19.21
N PHE A 477 20.01 2.70 18.27
CA PHE A 477 20.18 4.11 17.87
C PHE A 477 20.48 5.04 19.07
N PRO A 478 21.64 4.89 19.73
CA PRO A 478 22.02 5.77 20.84
C PRO A 478 22.11 7.23 20.38
N ALA A 479 21.91 8.15 21.34
CA ALA A 479 22.00 9.58 21.05
C ALA A 479 23.41 9.97 20.61
N GLN A 480 23.51 10.83 19.60
CA GLN A 480 24.76 11.28 19.00
C GLN A 480 24.70 12.76 18.62
N PRO A 481 25.85 13.44 18.49
CA PRO A 481 25.88 14.79 17.91
C PRO A 481 25.27 14.78 16.50
N ALA A 482 24.48 15.80 16.18
CA ALA A 482 23.77 15.90 14.90
C ALA A 482 23.74 17.36 14.43
N ALA A 483 24.28 17.63 13.24
CA ALA A 483 24.45 18.99 12.72
C ALA A 483 23.16 19.56 12.11
N ASP A 484 22.22 18.69 11.71
CA ASP A 484 20.91 19.03 11.19
C ASP A 484 19.97 19.57 12.27
N ALA A 485 19.99 18.98 13.48
CA ALA A 485 19.07 19.33 14.56
C ALA A 485 19.09 20.81 14.97
N PRO A 486 20.26 21.47 15.21
CA PRO A 486 20.28 22.90 15.55
C PRO A 486 19.65 23.80 14.49
N GLY A 487 19.86 23.53 13.20
CA GLY A 487 19.27 24.33 12.12
C GLY A 487 17.75 24.20 12.10
N TYR A 488 17.23 22.98 12.25
CA TYR A 488 15.80 22.74 12.37
C TYR A 488 15.17 23.41 13.59
N MET A 489 15.83 23.37 14.75
CA MET A 489 15.34 24.01 15.97
C MET A 489 15.31 25.53 15.86
N LEU A 490 16.35 26.15 15.27
CA LEU A 490 16.37 27.59 15.03
C LEU A 490 15.26 28.03 14.08
N TRP A 491 15.03 27.27 13.00
CA TRP A 491 13.93 27.56 12.10
C TRP A 491 12.57 27.51 12.80
N LEU A 492 12.34 26.50 13.66
CA LEU A 492 11.12 26.42 14.47
C LEU A 492 11.01 27.58 15.45
N ALA A 493 12.11 28.03 16.05
CA ALA A 493 12.12 29.14 17.01
C ALA A 493 11.67 30.47 16.38
N GLU A 494 12.01 30.70 15.11
CA GLU A 494 11.58 31.89 14.36
C GLU A 494 10.09 31.86 13.99
N HIS A 495 9.47 30.67 13.99
CA HIS A 495 8.06 30.48 13.64
C HIS A 495 7.16 30.15 14.85
N ALA A 496 7.74 29.95 16.03
CA ALA A 496 7.00 29.68 17.25
C ALA A 496 6.37 30.97 17.80
N HIS A 497 5.06 30.95 18.01
CA HIS A 497 4.33 32.06 18.65
C HIS A 497 4.59 32.14 20.16
N ASP A 498 4.85 31.00 20.80
CA ASP A 498 5.22 30.93 22.22
C ASP A 498 6.70 31.32 22.39
N VAL A 499 6.91 32.48 23.03
CA VAL A 499 8.24 33.04 23.31
C VAL A 499 9.09 32.10 24.16
N ALA A 500 8.50 31.44 25.16
CA ALA A 500 9.24 30.52 26.02
C ALA A 500 9.66 29.26 25.26
N LEU A 501 8.80 28.74 24.37
CA LEU A 501 9.16 27.63 23.50
C LEU A 501 10.28 28.02 22.52
N ALA A 502 10.20 29.20 21.92
CA ALA A 502 11.24 29.72 21.03
C ALA A 502 12.60 29.87 21.75
N GLU A 503 12.61 30.38 22.97
CA GLU A 503 13.82 30.48 23.80
C GLU A 503 14.42 29.10 24.12
N ARG A 504 13.58 28.12 24.47
CA ARG A 504 14.02 26.73 24.70
C ARG A 504 14.64 26.11 23.44
N LEU A 505 14.03 26.33 22.27
CA LEU A 505 14.58 25.88 20.99
C LEU A 505 15.94 26.50 20.70
N ARG A 506 16.10 27.81 20.88
CA ARG A 506 17.39 28.49 20.70
C ARG A 506 18.46 27.97 21.67
N ALA A 507 18.10 27.74 22.93
CA ALA A 507 19.00 27.17 23.92
C ALA A 507 19.41 25.73 23.57
N GLY A 508 18.46 24.90 23.15
CA GLY A 508 18.74 23.53 22.70
C GLY A 508 19.61 23.48 21.45
N ALA A 509 19.38 24.37 20.49
CA ALA A 509 20.22 24.51 19.30
C ALA A 509 21.66 24.92 19.68
N ALA A 510 21.83 25.91 20.56
CA ALA A 510 23.15 26.31 21.07
C ALA A 510 23.86 25.14 21.76
N ARG A 511 23.13 24.38 22.59
CA ARG A 511 23.67 23.19 23.24
C ARG A 511 24.08 22.11 22.24
N GLY A 512 23.31 21.90 21.18
CA GLY A 512 23.68 20.99 20.09
C GLY A 512 24.96 21.39 19.38
N LEU A 513 25.14 22.68 19.10
CA LEU A 513 26.36 23.21 18.48
C LEU A 513 27.60 22.99 19.38
N GLU A 514 27.47 23.10 20.70
CA GLU A 514 28.55 22.78 21.65
C GLU A 514 28.98 21.30 21.59
N ARG A 515 28.09 20.39 21.15
CA ARG A 515 28.40 18.96 20.99
C ARG A 515 29.08 18.63 19.67
N LEU A 516 29.11 19.54 18.71
CA LEU A 516 29.78 19.33 17.43
C LEU A 516 31.28 19.63 17.54
N SER A 517 32.11 18.67 17.12
CA SER A 517 33.55 18.89 16.95
C SER A 517 33.88 19.40 15.52
N PRO A 518 34.83 20.35 15.36
CA PRO A 518 35.24 20.86 14.05
C PRO A 518 35.77 19.80 13.07
N ALA A 519 36.31 18.69 13.57
CA ALA A 519 37.04 17.70 12.77
C ALA A 519 36.14 16.66 12.07
N SER A 520 34.94 16.34 12.59
CA SER A 520 34.15 15.20 12.09
C SER A 520 32.62 15.31 12.24
N SER A 521 32.08 16.36 12.87
CA SER A 521 30.67 16.34 13.31
C SER A 521 29.69 16.99 12.34
N TRP A 522 30.16 17.71 11.32
CA TRP A 522 29.30 18.46 10.38
C TRP A 522 28.60 17.58 9.33
N GLU A 523 28.98 16.31 9.25
CA GLU A 523 28.32 15.29 8.43
C GLU A 523 27.35 14.43 9.26
N ALA A 524 27.46 14.50 10.60
CA ALA A 524 26.61 13.74 11.50
C ALA A 524 25.18 14.28 11.46
N ARG A 525 24.21 13.38 11.35
CA ARG A 525 22.79 13.71 11.20
C ARG A 525 21.92 12.63 11.83
N VAL A 526 20.68 12.98 12.12
CA VAL A 526 19.66 12.04 12.61
C VAL A 526 18.46 11.93 11.68
N ALA A 527 18.27 12.87 10.75
CA ALA A 527 17.23 12.81 9.73
C ALA A 527 17.60 11.92 8.52
N HIS A 528 16.58 11.33 7.90
CA HIS A 528 16.76 10.58 6.64
C HIS A 528 16.98 11.49 5.43
N VAL A 529 16.47 12.72 5.48
CA VAL A 529 16.64 13.71 4.41
C VAL A 529 17.92 14.50 4.65
N ALA A 530 18.89 14.29 3.76
CA ALA A 530 20.19 14.93 3.83
C ALA A 530 20.22 16.22 3.00
N ARG A 531 20.64 17.33 3.62
CA ARG A 531 20.95 18.59 2.92
C ARG A 531 22.16 19.24 3.56
N PRO A 532 23.03 19.92 2.80
CA PRO A 532 24.23 20.54 3.34
C PRO A 532 23.93 21.92 3.95
N PHE A 533 22.74 22.13 4.56
CA PHE A 533 22.39 23.43 5.14
C PHE A 533 23.20 23.74 6.41
N ALA A 534 23.54 22.72 7.21
CA ALA A 534 24.25 22.93 8.47
C ALA A 534 25.61 23.65 8.30
N PRO A 535 26.52 23.22 7.39
CA PRO A 535 27.75 23.96 7.15
C PRO A 535 27.53 25.34 6.50
N LEU A 536 26.40 25.55 5.82
CA LEU A 536 26.05 26.88 5.27
C LEU A 536 25.57 27.84 6.36
N LEU A 537 24.81 27.36 7.34
CA LEU A 537 24.29 28.17 8.45
C LEU A 537 25.34 28.46 9.51
N PHE A 538 26.19 27.49 9.82
CA PHE A 538 27.08 27.53 10.99
C PHE A 538 28.57 27.63 10.63
N GLY A 539 28.89 27.73 9.34
CA GLY A 539 30.27 27.77 8.82
C GLY A 539 30.89 26.39 8.63
N GLN A 540 32.21 26.35 8.39
CA GLN A 540 32.97 25.12 8.04
C GLN A 540 32.72 24.61 6.61
N ILE A 541 32.35 25.51 5.69
CA ILE A 541 32.06 25.21 4.28
C ILE A 541 33.28 24.56 3.61
N GLU A 542 34.46 25.17 3.68
CA GLU A 542 35.65 24.66 2.97
C GLU A 542 36.12 23.30 3.50
N PRO A 543 36.28 23.08 4.81
CA PRO A 543 36.64 21.75 5.33
C PRO A 543 35.58 20.69 5.01
N TYR A 544 34.29 21.05 5.05
CA TYR A 544 33.19 20.16 4.68
C TYR A 544 33.24 19.79 3.19
N ALA A 545 33.39 20.78 2.31
CA ALA A 545 33.50 20.61 0.87
C ALA A 545 34.69 19.70 0.51
N GLN A 546 35.86 19.91 1.11
CA GLN A 546 37.06 19.11 0.87
C GLN A 546 36.87 17.64 1.26
N ARG A 547 36.27 17.37 2.44
CA ARG A 547 35.98 16.00 2.88
C ARG A 547 34.96 15.31 1.98
N ARG A 548 33.86 16.00 1.67
CA ARG A 548 32.82 15.50 0.76
C ARG A 548 33.39 15.17 -0.61
N LEU A 549 34.20 16.05 -1.20
CA LEU A 549 34.84 15.84 -2.50
C LEU A 549 35.76 14.62 -2.47
N ALA A 550 36.61 14.49 -1.45
CA ALA A 550 37.49 13.33 -1.29
C ALA A 550 36.69 12.01 -1.17
N ALA A 551 35.63 12.00 -0.35
CA ALA A 551 34.76 10.83 -0.18
C ALA A 551 34.02 10.48 -1.47
N ALA A 552 33.43 11.45 -2.17
CA ALA A 552 32.73 11.24 -3.43
C ALA A 552 33.67 10.70 -4.53
N THR A 553 34.89 11.24 -4.60
CA THR A 553 35.92 10.77 -5.54
C THR A 553 36.33 9.33 -5.27
N GLN A 554 36.48 8.96 -3.99
CA GLN A 554 36.78 7.58 -3.61
C GLN A 554 35.61 6.65 -3.94
N ALA A 555 34.38 7.09 -3.70
CA ALA A 555 33.19 6.29 -3.91
C ALA A 555 32.94 5.93 -5.39
N LEU A 556 33.51 6.66 -6.35
CA LEU A 556 33.48 6.28 -7.78
C LEU A 556 33.97 4.84 -8.02
N ARG A 557 34.84 4.31 -7.16
CA ARG A 557 35.38 2.93 -7.24
C ARG A 557 34.34 1.85 -6.93
N ALA A 558 33.16 2.21 -6.43
CA ALA A 558 32.07 1.27 -6.20
C ALA A 558 31.44 0.76 -7.51
N PHE A 559 31.64 1.48 -8.62
CA PHE A 559 31.07 1.15 -9.92
C PHE A 559 32.04 0.30 -10.76
N ASP A 560 31.50 -0.73 -11.41
CA ASP A 560 32.27 -1.54 -12.37
C ASP A 560 32.43 -0.84 -13.74
N ALA A 561 33.06 -1.51 -14.71
CA ALA A 561 33.28 -0.95 -16.05
C ALA A 561 31.97 -0.64 -16.79
N GLN A 562 30.91 -1.41 -16.50
CA GLN A 562 29.55 -1.19 -17.01
C GLN A 562 28.85 -0.03 -16.28
N GLY A 563 29.47 0.53 -15.23
CA GLY A 563 28.91 1.59 -14.43
C GLY A 563 27.89 1.08 -13.42
N LEU A 564 27.92 -0.20 -13.02
CA LEU A 564 26.95 -0.78 -12.09
C LEU A 564 27.55 -0.99 -10.70
N VAL A 565 26.72 -0.82 -9.67
CA VAL A 565 27.02 -1.31 -8.32
C VAL A 565 26.43 -2.72 -8.22
N ARG A 566 27.29 -3.70 -7.92
CA ARG A 566 26.87 -5.09 -7.74
C ARG A 566 26.68 -5.42 -6.26
N TYR A 567 25.51 -5.94 -5.94
CA TYR A 567 25.17 -6.49 -4.65
C TYR A 567 26.09 -7.63 -4.28
N ARG A 568 26.52 -7.62 -3.02
CA ARG A 568 27.31 -8.69 -2.42
C ARG A 568 26.66 -9.03 -1.08
N ALA A 569 26.22 -10.28 -0.96
CA ALA A 569 25.67 -10.79 0.29
C ALA A 569 26.68 -10.62 1.44
N ARG A 570 26.18 -10.25 2.62
CA ARG A 570 27.01 -10.19 3.82
C ARG A 570 27.35 -11.62 4.26
N PRO A 571 28.59 -11.92 4.73
CA PRO A 571 28.98 -13.28 5.10
C PRO A 571 28.07 -13.96 6.14
N SER A 572 27.43 -13.17 7.01
CA SER A 572 26.63 -13.65 8.14
C SER A 572 25.17 -13.15 8.09
N GLY A 573 24.61 -12.95 6.89
CA GLY A 573 23.23 -12.50 6.72
C GLY A 573 22.53 -13.18 5.55
N PRO A 574 21.23 -12.92 5.36
CA PRO A 574 20.51 -13.37 4.18
C PRO A 574 21.12 -12.79 2.90
N ASP A 575 21.09 -13.58 1.83
CA ASP A 575 21.42 -13.11 0.49
C ASP A 575 20.17 -12.48 -0.14
N TYR A 576 20.07 -11.15 -0.05
CA TYR A 576 18.94 -10.40 -0.61
C TYR A 576 18.91 -10.43 -2.15
N GLY A 577 19.98 -10.86 -2.81
CA GLY A 577 19.99 -11.08 -4.27
C GLY A 577 19.45 -12.45 -4.70
N SER A 578 19.21 -13.38 -3.75
CA SER A 578 18.96 -14.80 -4.07
C SER A 578 17.65 -15.11 -4.82
N THR A 579 16.72 -14.16 -4.93
CA THR A 579 15.43 -14.36 -5.62
C THR A 579 15.40 -13.86 -7.06
N HIS A 580 16.52 -13.37 -7.59
CA HIS A 580 16.64 -12.91 -8.97
C HIS A 580 18.00 -13.30 -9.57
N TRP A 581 18.11 -13.32 -10.90
CA TRP A 581 19.37 -13.69 -11.58
C TRP A 581 20.37 -12.53 -11.71
N GLU A 582 19.89 -11.28 -11.65
CA GLU A 582 20.74 -10.10 -11.63
C GLU A 582 21.23 -9.82 -10.21
N ASP A 583 22.40 -9.17 -10.10
CA ASP A 583 22.99 -8.76 -8.84
C ASP A 583 23.09 -7.23 -8.72
N HIS A 584 22.28 -6.47 -9.44
CA HIS A 584 22.28 -5.01 -9.40
C HIS A 584 20.85 -4.46 -9.47
N ALA A 585 20.64 -3.23 -8.99
CA ALA A 585 19.34 -2.56 -9.06
C ALA A 585 19.53 -1.03 -9.11
N ASN A 586 18.55 -0.30 -9.67
CA ASN A 586 18.62 1.16 -9.81
C ASN A 586 18.79 1.87 -8.47
N GLY A 587 18.06 1.48 -7.42
CA GLY A 587 18.16 2.07 -6.08
C GLY A 587 19.50 1.79 -5.40
N LEU A 588 20.09 0.61 -5.63
CA LEU A 588 21.39 0.23 -5.09
C LEU A 588 22.50 1.14 -5.64
N SER A 589 22.50 1.34 -6.96
CA SER A 589 23.44 2.27 -7.61
C SER A 589 23.15 3.73 -7.27
N ALA A 590 21.89 4.15 -7.29
CA ALA A 590 21.49 5.52 -7.00
C ALA A 590 21.88 5.95 -5.58
N ALA A 591 21.87 5.02 -4.61
CA ALA A 591 22.36 5.29 -3.25
C ALA A 591 23.85 5.66 -3.17
N GLN A 592 24.68 5.19 -4.13
CA GLN A 592 26.08 5.61 -4.26
C GLN A 592 26.23 6.89 -5.08
N LEU A 593 25.42 7.03 -6.13
CA LEU A 593 25.54 8.11 -7.10
C LEU A 593 25.01 9.46 -6.60
N GLU A 594 23.89 9.45 -5.86
CA GLU A 594 23.24 10.66 -5.35
C GLU A 594 24.19 11.55 -4.51
N PRO A 595 24.93 11.02 -3.51
CA PRO A 595 25.90 11.83 -2.76
C PRO A 595 27.03 12.39 -3.61
N MET A 596 27.40 11.73 -4.71
CA MET A 596 28.44 12.22 -5.64
C MET A 596 27.93 13.42 -6.43
N LEU A 597 26.73 13.32 -6.99
CA LEU A 597 26.09 14.41 -7.73
C LEU A 597 25.78 15.60 -6.82
N GLU A 598 25.32 15.36 -5.59
CA GLU A 598 25.11 16.42 -4.60
C GLU A 598 26.42 17.13 -4.28
N THR A 599 27.52 16.37 -4.13
CA THR A 599 28.85 16.94 -3.89
C THR A 599 29.36 17.72 -5.11
N ALA A 600 29.12 17.22 -6.33
CA ALA A 600 29.47 17.92 -7.57
C ALA A 600 28.76 19.27 -7.65
N VAL A 601 27.45 19.32 -7.39
CA VAL A 601 26.67 20.57 -7.33
C VAL A 601 27.17 21.50 -6.23
N PHE A 602 27.46 20.97 -5.05
CA PHE A 602 27.89 21.78 -3.89
C PHE A 602 29.28 22.39 -4.07
N THR A 603 30.22 21.66 -4.68
CA THR A 603 31.63 22.06 -4.79
C THR A 603 31.96 22.73 -6.13
N GLY A 604 31.18 22.48 -7.18
CA GLY A 604 31.50 22.91 -8.54
C GLY A 604 32.69 22.17 -9.16
N ASP A 605 33.14 21.05 -8.58
CA ASP A 605 34.28 20.29 -9.12
C ASP A 605 33.94 19.66 -10.48
N GLN A 606 34.68 20.07 -11.51
CA GLN A 606 34.39 19.68 -12.90
C GLN A 606 34.68 18.20 -13.17
N ALA A 607 35.74 17.64 -12.57
CA ALA A 607 36.15 16.26 -12.80
C ALA A 607 35.14 15.28 -12.18
N LEU A 608 34.71 15.55 -10.95
CA LEU A 608 33.65 14.79 -10.28
C LEU A 608 32.33 14.93 -11.03
N SER A 609 31.97 16.15 -11.45
CA SER A 609 30.74 16.39 -12.23
C SER A 609 30.72 15.54 -13.49
N GLN A 610 31.79 15.56 -14.29
CA GLN A 610 31.89 14.75 -15.50
C GLN A 610 31.76 13.25 -15.21
N ALA A 611 32.53 12.73 -14.24
CA ALA A 611 32.51 11.31 -13.90
C ALA A 611 31.14 10.84 -13.39
N ALA A 612 30.48 11.63 -12.55
CA ALA A 612 29.16 11.30 -12.01
C ALA A 612 28.06 11.37 -13.09
N LEU A 613 28.12 12.33 -14.00
CA LEU A 613 27.19 12.43 -15.14
C LEU A 613 27.35 11.25 -16.11
N GLU A 614 28.58 10.86 -16.43
CA GLU A 614 28.85 9.68 -17.27
C GLU A 614 28.31 8.38 -16.63
N LEU A 615 28.44 8.24 -15.30
CA LEU A 615 27.83 7.12 -14.57
C LEU A 615 26.30 7.19 -14.59
N LEU A 616 25.70 8.37 -14.37
CA LEU A 616 24.25 8.54 -14.45
C LEU A 616 23.72 8.17 -15.84
N ASP A 617 24.38 8.61 -16.91
CA ASP A 617 23.99 8.27 -18.28
C ASP A 617 24.00 6.75 -18.52
N LYS A 618 25.00 6.03 -17.98
CA LYS A 618 25.00 4.56 -18.00
C LYS A 618 23.81 3.99 -17.23
N GLN A 619 23.50 4.53 -16.04
CA GLN A 619 22.35 4.08 -15.23
C GLN A 619 21.02 4.31 -15.96
N LEU A 620 20.81 5.50 -16.52
CA LEU A 620 19.60 5.84 -17.24
C LEU A 620 19.43 5.02 -18.51
N ASN A 621 20.52 4.57 -19.14
CA ASN A 621 20.47 3.64 -20.25
C ASN A 621 20.09 2.21 -19.79
N THR A 622 20.72 1.70 -18.73
CA THR A 622 20.45 0.35 -18.22
C THR A 622 19.05 0.21 -17.64
N TYR A 623 18.59 1.21 -16.88
CA TYR A 623 17.33 1.14 -16.13
C TYR A 623 16.16 1.88 -16.80
N ARG A 624 16.31 2.26 -18.07
CA ARG A 624 15.22 2.86 -18.85
C ARG A 624 14.00 1.94 -18.83
N ASN A 625 12.83 2.50 -18.48
CA ASN A 625 11.57 1.78 -18.47
C ASN A 625 11.53 0.54 -17.53
N THR A 626 12.39 0.50 -16.49
CA THR A 626 12.42 -0.56 -15.47
C THR A 626 11.59 -0.20 -14.23
N VAL A 627 11.43 -1.15 -13.30
CA VAL A 627 10.77 -0.93 -12.00
C VAL A 627 11.77 -0.35 -11.00
N PRO A 628 11.41 0.64 -10.15
CA PRO A 628 12.28 1.14 -9.08
C PRO A 628 12.52 0.05 -8.02
N ARG A 629 13.78 -0.33 -7.75
CA ARG A 629 14.13 -1.47 -6.88
C ARG A 629 15.40 -1.23 -6.06
N GLY A 630 15.52 -1.91 -4.93
CA GLY A 630 16.82 -2.22 -4.31
C GLY A 630 17.52 -1.10 -3.53
N ALA A 631 16.79 -0.09 -3.03
CA ALA A 631 17.38 0.92 -2.15
C ALA A 631 17.43 0.50 -0.67
N GLN A 632 16.82 -0.63 -0.31
CA GLN A 632 16.66 -1.12 1.08
C GLN A 632 17.25 -2.52 1.35
N THR A 633 18.35 -2.86 0.67
CA THR A 633 19.00 -4.20 0.69
C THR A 633 19.74 -4.57 1.99
N TRP A 634 19.38 -3.95 3.11
CA TRP A 634 19.74 -4.38 4.45
C TRP A 634 18.68 -5.27 5.09
N GLU A 635 17.44 -5.25 4.60
CA GLU A 635 16.33 -6.06 5.11
C GLU A 635 15.36 -6.55 4.02
N ILE A 636 15.33 -5.88 2.87
CA ILE A 636 14.41 -6.15 1.75
C ILE A 636 15.16 -6.87 0.61
N PRO A 637 14.53 -7.83 -0.08
CA PRO A 637 15.11 -8.45 -1.28
C PRO A 637 15.50 -7.41 -2.34
N LEU A 638 16.64 -7.62 -3.00
CA LEU A 638 17.27 -6.64 -3.89
C LEU A 638 16.36 -6.15 -5.01
N HIS A 639 15.52 -7.04 -5.52
CA HIS A 639 14.63 -6.73 -6.63
C HIS A 639 13.21 -6.38 -6.17
N THR A 640 12.95 -6.11 -4.89
CA THR A 640 11.62 -5.67 -4.49
C THR A 640 11.35 -4.24 -4.95
N PRO A 641 10.15 -3.94 -5.51
CA PRO A 641 9.77 -2.59 -5.88
C PRO A 641 9.80 -1.63 -4.67
N ASP A 642 10.38 -0.45 -4.84
CA ASP A 642 10.82 0.41 -3.73
C ASP A 642 10.73 1.90 -4.06
N ILE A 643 9.92 2.65 -3.31
CA ILE A 643 9.72 4.10 -3.52
C ILE A 643 11.01 4.90 -3.25
N LEU A 644 11.88 4.39 -2.37
CA LEU A 644 13.17 5.03 -2.10
C LEU A 644 14.08 4.93 -3.33
N GLY A 645 13.98 3.84 -4.09
CA GLY A 645 14.63 3.70 -5.40
C GLY A 645 14.22 4.82 -6.35
N SER A 646 12.91 5.06 -6.50
CA SER A 646 12.37 6.18 -7.29
C SER A 646 12.89 7.54 -6.82
N GLY A 647 12.89 7.78 -5.50
CA GLY A 647 13.35 9.04 -4.92
C GLY A 647 14.82 9.35 -5.21
N ARG A 648 15.71 8.37 -5.04
CA ARG A 648 17.15 8.57 -5.23
C ARG A 648 17.54 8.81 -6.68
N ILE A 649 16.98 8.05 -7.60
CA ILE A 649 17.28 8.25 -9.02
C ILE A 649 16.63 9.54 -9.57
N LEU A 650 15.45 9.93 -9.07
CA LEU A 650 14.87 11.24 -9.33
C LEU A 650 15.80 12.36 -8.84
N SER A 651 16.32 12.25 -7.62
CA SER A 651 17.29 13.19 -7.05
C SER A 651 18.54 13.30 -7.94
N CYS A 652 19.09 12.17 -8.40
CA CYS A 652 20.21 12.16 -9.35
C CYS A 652 19.88 12.94 -10.64
N CYS A 653 18.69 12.73 -11.21
CA CYS A 653 18.25 13.43 -12.42
C CYS A 653 18.11 14.95 -12.19
N ASN A 654 17.53 15.36 -11.06
CA ASN A 654 17.39 16.77 -10.70
C ASN A 654 18.77 17.46 -10.57
N LEU A 655 19.71 16.81 -9.87
CA LEU A 655 21.07 17.31 -9.69
C LEU A 655 21.83 17.39 -11.01
N ALA A 656 21.68 16.39 -11.88
CA ALA A 656 22.27 16.41 -13.22
C ALA A 656 21.70 17.54 -14.09
N TYR A 657 20.40 17.80 -14.02
CA TYR A 657 19.78 18.94 -14.69
C TYR A 657 20.31 20.27 -14.15
N LEU A 658 20.49 20.41 -12.83
CA LEU A 658 21.11 21.61 -12.23
C LEU A 658 22.55 21.84 -12.73
N LEU A 659 23.33 20.79 -12.94
CA LEU A 659 24.70 20.89 -13.45
C LEU A 659 24.79 21.24 -14.93
N THR A 660 23.79 20.83 -15.74
CA THR A 660 23.94 20.78 -17.21
C THR A 660 22.89 21.56 -17.99
N ALA A 661 21.71 21.79 -17.40
CA ALA A 661 20.49 22.22 -18.07
C ALA A 661 20.04 21.33 -19.26
N ASP A 662 20.55 20.09 -19.37
CA ASP A 662 20.19 19.18 -20.45
C ASP A 662 18.78 18.59 -20.23
N PRO A 663 17.82 18.84 -21.13
CA PRO A 663 16.43 18.41 -20.98
C PRO A 663 16.27 16.90 -20.81
N LYS A 664 17.22 16.07 -21.27
CA LYS A 664 17.13 14.61 -21.10
C LYS A 664 17.03 14.20 -19.63
N TYR A 665 17.68 14.94 -18.72
CA TYR A 665 17.63 14.66 -17.29
C TYR A 665 16.30 15.10 -16.68
N LEU A 666 15.71 16.19 -17.16
CA LEU A 666 14.38 16.62 -16.73
C LEU A 666 13.29 15.63 -17.19
N GLU A 667 13.40 15.10 -18.41
CA GLU A 667 12.54 14.03 -18.91
C GLU A 667 12.67 12.74 -18.08
N ALA A 668 13.90 12.34 -17.76
CA ALA A 668 14.15 11.20 -16.88
C ALA A 668 13.61 11.43 -15.46
N ALA A 669 13.75 12.64 -14.93
CA ALA A 669 13.18 13.03 -13.63
C ALA A 669 11.65 12.86 -13.62
N ARG A 670 10.93 13.36 -14.64
CA ARG A 670 9.47 13.17 -14.76
C ARG A 670 9.07 11.70 -14.79
N TYR A 671 9.82 10.88 -15.52
CA TYR A 671 9.59 9.44 -15.56
C TYR A 671 9.72 8.82 -14.16
N TRP A 672 10.83 9.05 -13.48
CA TRP A 672 11.09 8.49 -12.15
C TRP A 672 10.14 9.04 -11.07
N ALA A 673 9.68 10.29 -11.19
CA ALA A 673 8.59 10.81 -10.37
C ALA A 673 7.32 9.97 -10.50
N TRP A 674 6.87 9.67 -11.73
CA TRP A 674 5.68 8.83 -11.91
C TRP A 674 5.83 7.40 -11.39
N THR A 675 7.04 6.83 -11.39
CA THR A 675 7.25 5.49 -10.81
C THR A 675 6.91 5.44 -9.32
N GLY A 676 7.34 6.44 -8.55
CA GLY A 676 7.08 6.52 -7.11
C GLY A 676 5.63 6.85 -6.77
N ALA A 677 4.94 7.61 -7.63
CA ALA A 677 3.54 7.95 -7.44
C ALA A 677 2.61 6.72 -7.33
N SER A 678 2.98 5.58 -7.93
CA SER A 678 2.24 4.31 -7.82
C SER A 678 2.17 3.72 -6.40
N MET A 679 3.02 4.21 -5.49
CA MET A 679 3.14 3.77 -4.09
C MET A 679 2.68 4.85 -3.11
N VAL A 680 2.00 5.89 -3.60
CA VAL A 680 1.41 6.97 -2.81
C VAL A 680 -0.11 6.82 -2.80
N TYR A 681 -0.74 6.87 -1.63
CA TYR A 681 -2.19 6.80 -1.50
C TYR A 681 -2.85 8.07 -2.09
N LEU A 682 -3.43 7.97 -3.29
CA LEU A 682 -4.11 9.08 -4.00
C LEU A 682 -5.64 9.00 -3.90
N ASP A 683 -6.13 8.07 -3.09
CA ASP A 683 -7.53 7.85 -2.78
C ASP A 683 -7.62 7.40 -1.31
N PRO A 684 -8.56 7.92 -0.49
CA PRO A 684 -8.65 7.56 0.93
C PRO A 684 -8.77 6.04 1.14
N PRO A 685 -7.82 5.40 1.83
CA PRO A 685 -7.82 3.94 1.94
C PRO A 685 -8.83 3.39 2.95
N THR A 686 -9.19 4.19 3.95
CA THR A 686 -10.15 3.88 5.01
C THR A 686 -11.03 5.11 5.29
N SER A 687 -12.01 4.96 6.17
CA SER A 687 -12.82 6.10 6.65
C SER A 687 -12.11 6.99 7.67
N GLY A 688 -10.91 6.60 8.12
CA GLY A 688 -10.12 7.38 9.08
C GLY A 688 -9.54 8.66 8.45
N PRO A 689 -9.20 9.67 9.26
CA PRO A 689 -8.68 10.95 8.77
C PRO A 689 -7.27 10.86 8.17
N VAL A 690 -6.49 9.83 8.53
CA VAL A 690 -5.12 9.61 8.06
C VAL A 690 -5.10 8.50 7.01
N GLY A 691 -4.39 8.76 5.90
CA GLY A 691 -4.15 7.76 4.86
C GLY A 691 -3.95 8.37 3.48
N LEU A 692 -4.57 9.52 3.19
CA LEU A 692 -4.30 10.24 1.96
C LEU A 692 -2.83 10.72 1.94
N TYR A 693 -2.15 10.53 0.82
CA TYR A 693 -0.71 10.76 0.63
C TYR A 693 0.22 9.97 1.56
N ALA A 694 -0.30 8.98 2.28
CA ALA A 694 0.55 8.00 2.93
C ALA A 694 1.34 7.23 1.86
N THR A 695 2.45 6.62 2.23
CA THR A 695 3.33 5.96 1.27
C THR A 695 3.64 4.53 1.70
N THR A 696 3.45 3.58 0.79
CA THR A 696 3.96 2.22 0.93
C THR A 696 5.45 2.27 0.55
N ALA A 697 6.35 1.85 1.43
CA ALA A 697 7.80 1.94 1.14
C ALA A 697 8.24 0.93 0.09
N VAL A 698 7.83 -0.33 0.25
CA VAL A 698 8.21 -1.44 -0.60
C VAL A 698 7.02 -2.36 -0.87
N LEU A 699 6.99 -2.98 -2.05
CA LEU A 699 6.00 -4.00 -2.40
C LEU A 699 6.49 -5.40 -2.01
N GLY A 700 6.86 -5.57 -0.74
CA GLY A 700 7.47 -6.79 -0.24
C GLY A 700 7.44 -6.91 1.29
N ALA A 701 8.27 -7.80 1.83
CA ALA A 701 8.37 -8.04 3.27
C ALA A 701 9.83 -8.11 3.74
N THR A 702 10.08 -7.69 4.98
CA THR A 702 11.39 -7.85 5.62
C THR A 702 11.76 -9.33 5.69
N ASN A 703 12.94 -9.67 5.19
CA ASN A 703 13.41 -11.06 5.06
C ASN A 703 12.38 -11.99 4.39
N TRP A 704 11.67 -11.50 3.36
CA TRP A 704 10.60 -12.18 2.63
C TRP A 704 9.38 -12.58 3.48
N VAL A 705 9.33 -12.31 4.79
CA VAL A 705 8.29 -12.88 5.66
C VAL A 705 7.57 -11.81 6.45
N ALA A 706 8.27 -11.08 7.33
CA ALA A 706 7.65 -10.13 8.23
C ALA A 706 8.65 -9.07 8.74
N PRO A 707 8.22 -7.82 8.96
CA PRO A 707 6.89 -7.28 8.64
C PRO A 707 6.54 -7.31 7.15
N PHE A 708 5.25 -7.42 6.83
CA PHE A 708 4.70 -7.37 5.48
C PHE A 708 4.24 -5.93 5.20
N TRP A 709 4.87 -5.26 4.23
CA TRP A 709 4.77 -3.81 4.09
C TRP A 709 3.61 -3.33 3.19
N ILE A 710 3.00 -4.22 2.40
CA ILE A 710 1.87 -3.86 1.54
C ILE A 710 0.63 -3.57 2.40
N GLY A 711 0.10 -2.35 2.28
CA GLY A 711 -1.01 -1.86 3.10
C GLY A 711 -0.59 -1.33 4.47
N LEU A 712 0.71 -1.26 4.75
CA LEU A 712 1.28 -0.74 5.99
C LEU A 712 2.21 0.43 5.63
N PRO A 713 1.71 1.67 5.56
CA PRO A 713 2.50 2.83 5.19
C PRO A 713 3.77 3.00 6.04
N VAL A 714 4.88 3.35 5.38
CA VAL A 714 6.20 3.63 5.96
C VAL A 714 6.65 4.98 5.43
N GLN A 715 6.30 6.03 6.17
CA GLN A 715 6.28 7.38 5.60
C GLN A 715 7.67 7.99 5.39
N TRP A 716 8.68 7.57 6.15
CA TRP A 716 10.02 8.14 6.02
C TRP A 716 10.65 7.88 4.63
N CYS A 717 10.37 6.74 4.00
CA CYS A 717 10.79 6.47 2.62
C CYS A 717 10.11 7.44 1.64
N GLY A 718 8.81 7.63 1.81
CA GLY A 718 8.04 8.61 1.04
C GLY A 718 8.52 10.04 1.23
N LEU A 719 9.00 10.41 2.42
CA LEU A 719 9.55 11.74 2.70
C LEU A 719 10.90 11.97 1.98
N VAL A 720 11.71 10.94 1.74
CA VAL A 720 12.89 11.05 0.88
C VAL A 720 12.47 11.30 -0.57
N TYR A 721 11.53 10.49 -1.09
CA TYR A 721 10.96 10.68 -2.43
C TYR A 721 10.33 12.07 -2.62
N ARG A 722 9.59 12.54 -1.62
CA ARG A 722 9.00 13.89 -1.56
C ARG A 722 10.05 14.99 -1.69
N SER A 723 11.24 14.83 -1.10
CA SER A 723 12.27 15.87 -1.21
C SER A 723 12.80 15.97 -2.65
N ALA A 724 12.88 14.85 -3.36
CA ALA A 724 13.22 14.84 -4.77
C ALA A 724 12.09 15.41 -5.65
N LEU A 725 10.82 15.18 -5.32
CA LEU A 725 9.68 15.85 -5.96
C LEU A 725 9.69 17.36 -5.73
N GLN A 726 10.02 17.81 -4.53
CA GLN A 726 10.09 19.23 -4.18
C GLN A 726 11.17 19.96 -4.99
N ASP A 727 12.30 19.30 -5.26
CA ASP A 727 13.33 19.84 -6.16
C ASP A 727 12.84 19.83 -7.60
N LEU A 728 12.24 18.74 -8.08
CA LEU A 728 11.67 18.66 -9.43
C LEU A 728 10.62 19.76 -9.65
N ALA A 729 9.79 20.07 -8.64
CA ALA A 729 8.77 21.10 -8.71
C ALA A 729 9.35 22.49 -9.04
N ARG A 730 10.60 22.76 -8.65
CA ARG A 730 11.32 24.02 -8.95
C ARG A 730 11.96 24.01 -10.33
N LEU A 731 12.32 22.83 -10.84
CA LEU A 731 13.03 22.65 -12.10
C LEU A 731 12.08 22.45 -13.29
N ASP A 732 10.90 21.90 -13.05
CA ASP A 732 9.93 21.53 -14.07
C ASP A 732 8.90 22.66 -14.31
N PRO A 733 9.01 23.42 -15.41
CA PRO A 733 8.09 24.52 -15.68
C PRO A 733 6.69 24.05 -16.10
N GLU A 734 6.54 22.80 -16.56
CA GLU A 734 5.26 22.30 -17.09
C GLU A 734 4.41 21.65 -15.99
N MET A 735 5.04 20.86 -15.13
CA MET A 735 4.36 20.06 -14.11
C MET A 735 4.69 20.48 -12.67
N GLY A 736 5.46 21.55 -12.48
CA GLY A 736 5.89 22.06 -11.18
C GLY A 736 4.78 22.12 -10.11
N PRO A 737 3.60 22.70 -10.38
CA PRO A 737 2.50 22.74 -9.42
C PRO A 737 1.98 21.36 -9.00
N LEU A 738 1.97 20.38 -9.92
CA LEU A 738 1.54 19.02 -9.63
C LEU A 738 2.54 18.32 -8.70
N TRP A 739 3.84 18.46 -8.98
CA TRP A 739 4.90 17.94 -8.12
C TRP A 739 4.91 18.59 -6.74
N GLN A 740 4.67 19.90 -6.67
CA GLN A 740 4.53 20.64 -5.42
C GLN A 740 3.33 20.15 -4.59
N GLN A 741 2.19 19.89 -5.23
CA GLN A 741 1.01 19.37 -4.53
C GLN A 741 1.26 17.96 -3.99
N LEU A 742 1.86 17.07 -4.80
CA LEU A 742 2.23 15.73 -4.37
C LEU A 742 3.21 15.75 -3.18
N ALA A 743 4.25 16.59 -3.27
CA ALA A 743 5.22 16.76 -2.21
C ALA A 743 4.59 17.32 -0.92
N SER A 744 3.74 18.34 -1.04
CA SER A 744 3.00 18.92 0.09
C SER A 744 2.08 17.89 0.76
N GLY A 745 1.39 17.08 -0.05
CA GLY A 745 0.52 16.00 0.44
C GLY A 745 1.29 14.97 1.27
N ILE A 746 2.43 14.49 0.77
CA ILE A 746 3.27 13.50 1.48
C ILE A 746 3.81 14.09 2.80
N THR A 747 4.23 15.35 2.81
CA THR A 747 4.67 16.05 4.04
C THR A 747 3.53 16.15 5.06
N ARG A 748 2.32 16.52 4.63
CA ARG A 748 1.15 16.62 5.51
C ARG A 748 0.70 15.28 6.06
N SER A 749 0.72 14.25 5.23
CA SER A 749 0.45 12.88 5.68
C SER A 749 1.45 12.43 6.74
N GLY A 750 2.74 12.78 6.58
CA GLY A 750 3.74 12.53 7.61
C GLY A 750 3.44 13.21 8.94
N LEU A 751 3.02 14.47 8.93
CA LEU A 751 2.61 15.16 10.16
C LEU A 751 1.40 14.51 10.83
N GLN A 752 0.41 14.06 10.04
CA GLN A 752 -0.76 13.34 10.57
C GLN A 752 -0.39 12.00 11.21
N GLN A 753 0.71 11.38 10.77
CA GLN A 753 1.21 10.11 11.30
C GLN A 753 2.16 10.29 12.50
N THR A 754 2.79 11.47 12.67
CA THR A 754 3.70 11.78 13.79
C THR A 754 3.04 11.50 15.15
N PHE A 755 3.80 10.93 16.09
CA PHE A 755 3.32 10.67 17.45
C PHE A 755 2.82 11.96 18.12
N PRO A 756 1.63 11.95 18.72
CA PRO A 756 0.99 13.17 19.22
C PRO A 756 1.63 13.64 20.54
N ILE A 757 1.30 14.86 20.99
CA ILE A 757 1.91 15.48 22.19
C ILE A 757 1.59 14.70 23.48
N GLU A 758 0.46 13.99 23.50
CA GLU A 758 0.03 13.16 24.62
C GLU A 758 0.98 11.96 24.85
N ASP A 759 1.71 11.52 23.83
CA ASP A 759 2.74 10.50 23.94
C ASP A 759 4.06 11.12 24.40
N GLN A 760 4.22 11.34 25.70
CA GLN A 760 5.37 12.11 26.22
C GLN A 760 6.73 11.57 25.81
N GLU A 761 6.87 10.25 25.63
CA GLU A 761 8.12 9.61 25.25
C GLU A 761 8.44 9.84 23.76
N ARG A 762 7.43 9.75 22.89
CA ARG A 762 7.63 9.75 21.43
C ARG A 762 7.08 11.00 20.72
N GLN A 763 6.48 11.93 21.43
CA GLN A 763 5.85 13.14 20.89
C GLN A 763 6.71 13.83 19.84
N GLY A 764 6.12 14.19 18.71
CA GLY A 764 6.81 14.89 17.62
C GLY A 764 7.80 14.04 16.81
N LEU A 765 8.01 12.77 17.16
CA LEU A 765 8.76 11.80 16.37
C LEU A 765 7.86 11.16 15.30
N LEU A 766 8.43 10.85 14.15
CA LEU A 766 7.73 10.18 13.05
C LEU A 766 7.73 8.66 13.31
N PRO A 767 6.61 7.94 13.23
CA PRO A 767 6.65 6.48 13.33
C PRO A 767 7.36 5.85 12.12
N ASP A 768 7.87 4.64 12.31
CA ASP A 768 8.39 3.84 11.22
C ASP A 768 7.25 3.38 10.29
N PHE A 769 6.11 2.98 10.87
CA PHE A 769 4.92 2.60 10.11
C PHE A 769 3.59 3.02 10.77
N PHE A 770 2.52 3.01 9.97
CA PHE A 770 1.19 3.44 10.42
C PHE A 770 0.10 2.41 10.10
N HIS A 771 -0.68 2.01 11.10
CA HIS A 771 -1.81 1.09 10.93
C HIS A 771 -3.04 1.83 10.38
N LEU A 772 -3.28 1.75 9.06
CA LEU A 772 -4.37 2.47 8.40
C LEU A 772 -5.78 2.17 8.96
N LYS A 773 -6.08 0.93 9.35
CA LYS A 773 -7.40 0.59 9.90
C LYS A 773 -7.57 1.06 11.35
N ALA A 774 -6.52 0.89 12.15
CA ALA A 774 -6.53 1.30 13.56
C ALA A 774 -6.29 2.81 13.76
N GLN A 775 -5.79 3.50 12.73
CA GLN A 775 -5.37 4.90 12.78
C GLN A 775 -4.30 5.14 13.87
N GLN A 776 -3.27 4.29 13.89
CA GLN A 776 -2.28 4.24 14.96
C GLN A 776 -0.84 4.25 14.41
N SER A 777 0.00 5.09 15.00
CA SER A 777 1.44 5.19 14.77
C SER A 777 2.19 4.09 15.53
N ASP A 778 3.20 3.46 14.91
CA ASP A 778 3.91 2.32 15.51
C ASP A 778 5.35 2.17 14.95
N GLY A 779 6.13 1.27 15.56
CA GLY A 779 7.53 1.00 15.23
C GLY A 779 8.52 2.03 15.82
N PRO A 780 9.80 1.97 15.41
CA PRO A 780 10.81 2.94 15.81
C PRO A 780 10.36 4.39 15.62
N ALA A 781 10.46 5.22 16.66
CA ALA A 781 10.06 6.63 16.59
C ALA A 781 11.22 7.49 16.08
N ILE A 782 11.20 7.81 14.78
CA ILE A 782 12.24 8.48 13.99
C ILE A 782 12.30 9.98 14.30
N SER A 783 13.52 10.55 14.22
CA SER A 783 13.78 11.97 14.49
C SER A 783 12.86 12.93 13.72
N PRO A 784 12.48 14.08 14.32
CA PRO A 784 11.53 15.03 13.72
C PRO A 784 12.02 15.62 12.40
N GLY A 785 13.35 15.68 12.20
CA GLY A 785 13.98 16.26 11.01
C GLY A 785 13.52 15.62 9.70
N THR A 786 13.13 14.34 9.73
CA THR A 786 12.68 13.62 8.53
C THR A 786 11.38 14.21 7.96
N VAL A 787 10.41 14.52 8.83
CA VAL A 787 9.14 15.16 8.43
C VAL A 787 9.28 16.68 8.32
N GLN A 788 10.13 17.29 9.15
CA GLN A 788 10.36 18.74 9.15
C GLN A 788 11.05 19.22 7.86
N ALA A 789 11.91 18.39 7.24
CA ALA A 789 12.43 18.68 5.92
C ALA A 789 11.27 19.04 4.97
N ASN A 790 11.37 20.13 4.22
CA ASN A 790 10.32 20.64 3.33
C ASN A 790 8.94 20.98 3.96
N LEU A 791 8.87 21.14 5.30
CA LEU A 791 7.66 21.59 5.99
C LEU A 791 7.25 23.00 5.56
N ALA A 792 8.24 23.87 5.38
CA ALA A 792 8.06 25.26 5.02
C ALA A 792 7.30 25.38 3.70
N GLU A 793 7.79 24.72 2.66
CA GLU A 793 7.21 24.71 1.31
C GLU A 793 5.78 24.17 1.32
N ALA A 794 5.52 23.11 2.08
CA ALA A 794 4.17 22.57 2.19
C ALA A 794 3.17 23.61 2.74
N TYR A 795 3.61 24.53 3.62
CA TYR A 795 2.79 25.62 4.20
C TYR A 795 2.99 26.98 3.51
N GLY A 796 3.73 27.05 2.40
CA GLY A 796 4.06 28.31 1.73
C GLY A 796 4.89 29.27 2.59
N LYS A 797 5.77 28.72 3.45
CA LYS A 797 6.73 29.46 4.27
C LYS A 797 8.13 29.40 3.66
N THR A 798 9.00 30.30 4.11
CA THR A 798 10.41 30.32 3.71
C THR A 798 11.18 29.21 4.46
N PRO A 799 11.88 28.32 3.75
CA PRO A 799 12.72 27.28 4.36
C PRO A 799 13.90 27.80 5.17
#